data_AF-A0A518BD20-F1
#
_entry.id   AF-A0A518BD20-F1
#
_cell.length_a   1.000
_cell.length_b   1.000
_cell.length_c   1.000
_cell.angle_alpha   90.00
_cell.angle_beta   90.00
_cell.angle_gamma   90.00
#
_symmetry.space_group_name_H-M   'P 1'
#
loop_
_entity.id
_entity.type
_entity.pdbx_description
1 polymer ?
#
loop_
_entity_poly.entity_id
_entity_poly.type
_entity_poly.pdbx_seq_one_letter_code
_entity_poly.pdbx_strand_id
1 'polypeptide(L)'
;MADTPGSQTEGRITSIAYDLVMVGLLLLTAIPWTQSGFAARDIALWDEANYLRDGAQIGFWGFRSPEYAPFYQSWYSFLHSFTPDTLDLYQLNYTLITALLTTSVFALLRMFGVGRLLAFLVSFVMIFSNVFVAWPWVGHFALAMLIGFAILAMLVRSLTARFVILATGLFIANYIRPEYGLCFLIVASLGGLCLLVQLFRDRRDVLAATPWVGLLAFTIPMLVLSLGNPFEDRTNRKFLAFSQHFSYSWVKRTGSTKNPWLNHPEIMAEHFGSADSVLGCLWANPGAFSAHIVDNLSKLAPQTMLLLHPDMDLPYRAIGYLIGSLVVGLTLFGAGRLFYTSARGRLPATPMLIGLGLAVVILIPTSAASLILFPRVHYLFPGLLLVGSLVLAAAFSGRPNRVPAPVQIALAVLLVGAGWCLEPRRNPHWDPRRCHTFAELHPDAYRQPVRKAIAYLRSFDFVTSRKSGIVFDAEGGLAIFAGRHFYWIDPIENEDGFKQLLEDRGTNMVVLSPALKNLPELADDEHFHRFLADPVAFGFGIVSLPGVDWSIAVEKSLLWTTPRGRHFTYGVERDIPLAGDWNGDGRHEIGVFRQGLFSLDTDGDGAYDAECDRVVAFGIPSDKPVTGDWDGDGIDDVGVYREGSFVLDLNGNGRFDAESELSLRFGEPGDDPVIGDWDGDGKDDVGVFRNGVFFLRQVGAPNGYVEVYYGVASDRPIAGDWNGDGRDDIGVLRGSSAIVDTNGDGRYDPRVDTTVAAGVPGSTLVAGDWSGAGHDQLGLFLDGWFSLLEDNRIVGIMPEVKKQGVPTDLIEIATRKERPVR
;
A
#
# COMPACT_ATOMS: atom_id res chain seq x y z
N MET A 1 -28.18 6.41 59.10
CA MET A 1 -27.60 7.57 58.37
C MET A 1 -28.33 7.64 57.05
N ALA A 2 -29.08 8.72 56.83
CA ALA A 2 -29.90 8.91 55.64
C ALA A 2 -28.99 9.36 54.47
N ASP A 3 -28.96 8.57 53.40
CA ASP A 3 -28.34 8.94 52.12
C ASP A 3 -29.05 10.19 51.59
N THR A 4 -28.39 11.35 51.66
CA THR A 4 -28.89 12.58 51.04
C THR A 4 -28.75 12.47 49.52
N PRO A 5 -29.71 12.98 48.73
CA PRO A 5 -29.68 12.94 47.25
C PRO A 5 -28.40 13.49 46.62
N GLY A 6 -27.70 14.41 47.31
CA GLY A 6 -26.40 14.95 46.89
C GLY A 6 -25.30 13.89 46.82
N SER A 7 -25.24 12.98 47.79
CA SER A 7 -24.19 11.93 47.86
C SER A 7 -24.27 10.90 46.73
N GLN A 8 -25.49 10.53 46.31
CA GLN A 8 -25.69 9.61 45.18
C GLN A 8 -25.39 10.28 43.84
N THR A 9 -25.61 11.59 43.74
CA THR A 9 -25.32 12.37 42.54
C THR A 9 -23.81 12.57 42.38
N GLU A 10 -23.11 12.94 43.45
CA GLU A 10 -21.65 13.02 43.50
C GLU A 10 -20.97 11.66 43.23
N GLY A 11 -21.49 10.57 43.82
CA GLY A 11 -21.03 9.21 43.55
C GLY A 11 -21.21 8.77 42.09
N ARG A 12 -22.25 9.26 41.42
CA ARG A 12 -22.50 8.98 40.00
C ARG A 12 -21.58 9.80 39.08
N ILE A 13 -21.37 11.07 39.39
CA ILE A 13 -20.44 11.96 38.66
C ILE A 13 -19.01 11.42 38.74
N THR A 14 -18.56 11.05 39.93
CA THR A 14 -17.23 10.45 40.13
C THR A 14 -17.06 9.13 39.39
N SER A 15 -18.10 8.28 39.35
CA SER A 15 -18.08 7.06 38.54
C SER A 15 -17.92 7.33 37.04
N ILE A 16 -18.64 8.33 36.51
CA ILE A 16 -18.55 8.71 35.09
C ILE A 16 -17.17 9.28 34.78
N ALA A 17 -16.60 10.11 35.66
CA ALA A 17 -15.25 10.65 35.49
C ALA A 17 -14.22 9.53 35.34
N TYR A 18 -14.30 8.47 36.15
CA TYR A 18 -13.40 7.32 36.00
C TYR A 18 -13.62 6.52 34.72
N ASP A 19 -14.87 6.39 34.27
CA ASP A 19 -15.17 5.75 32.97
C ASP A 19 -14.57 6.58 31.80
N LEU A 20 -14.61 7.91 31.88
CA LEU A 20 -13.98 8.81 30.91
C LEU A 20 -12.45 8.71 30.92
N VAL A 21 -11.83 8.56 32.10
CA VAL A 21 -10.38 8.31 32.19
C VAL A 21 -10.01 6.99 31.49
N MET A 22 -10.79 5.93 31.69
CA MET A 22 -10.57 4.64 31.01
C MET A 22 -10.71 4.77 29.49
N VAL A 23 -11.69 5.54 29.01
CA VAL A 23 -11.82 5.86 27.58
C VAL A 23 -10.60 6.62 27.07
N GLY A 24 -10.11 7.63 27.80
CA GLY A 24 -8.88 8.35 27.46
C GLY A 24 -7.66 7.43 27.36
N LEU A 25 -7.51 6.49 28.29
CA LEU A 25 -6.44 5.48 28.26
C LEU A 25 -6.55 4.53 27.05
N LEU A 26 -7.76 4.13 26.66
CA LEU A 26 -7.98 3.33 25.44
C LEU A 26 -7.56 4.13 24.20
N LEU A 27 -7.90 5.42 24.13
CA LEU A 27 -7.50 6.29 23.01
C LEU A 27 -5.98 6.50 22.95
N LEU A 28 -5.32 6.66 24.09
CA LEU A 28 -3.86 6.75 24.20
C LEU A 28 -3.14 5.46 23.76
N THR A 29 -3.85 4.34 23.72
CA THR A 29 -3.33 3.08 23.15
C THR A 29 -3.69 2.96 21.68
N ALA A 30 -4.96 3.14 21.33
CA ALA A 30 -5.47 2.89 19.99
C ALA A 30 -4.83 3.82 18.95
N ILE A 31 -4.71 5.12 19.22
CA ILE A 31 -4.19 6.10 18.24
C ILE A 31 -2.72 5.85 17.91
N PRO A 32 -1.79 5.73 18.89
CA PRO A 32 -0.40 5.41 18.56
C PRO A 32 -0.27 4.03 17.92
N TRP A 33 -1.01 3.02 18.40
CA TRP A 33 -0.99 1.68 17.84
C TRP A 33 -1.43 1.65 16.38
N THR A 34 -2.48 2.39 16.00
CA THR A 34 -2.87 2.47 14.59
C THR A 34 -1.89 3.30 13.79
N GLN A 35 -1.20 4.29 14.34
CA GLN A 35 -0.18 5.08 13.60
C GLN A 35 1.12 4.32 13.34
N SER A 36 1.60 3.54 14.31
CA SER A 36 2.79 2.71 14.18
C SER A 36 2.49 1.36 13.56
N GLY A 37 1.40 0.71 13.95
CA GLY A 37 0.87 -0.51 13.35
C GLY A 37 0.42 -0.31 11.91
N PHE A 38 -0.04 0.88 11.51
CA PHE A 38 -0.22 1.19 10.10
C PHE A 38 1.08 1.36 9.35
N ALA A 39 2.19 1.77 9.96
CA ALA A 39 3.48 1.73 9.24
C ALA A 39 3.88 0.30 8.86
N ALA A 40 3.25 -0.68 9.50
CA ALA A 40 3.53 -2.09 9.38
C ALA A 40 2.42 -2.92 8.73
N ARG A 41 1.18 -2.41 8.73
CA ARG A 41 0.07 -2.88 7.92
C ARG A 41 -0.01 -2.03 6.67
N ASP A 42 0.20 -2.65 5.53
CA ASP A 42 0.22 -1.93 4.28
C ASP A 42 -1.20 -1.57 3.77
N ILE A 43 -1.32 -0.91 2.61
CA ILE A 43 -2.56 -0.35 2.10
C ILE A 43 -3.45 -1.44 1.52
N ALA A 44 -4.72 -1.49 1.96
CA ALA A 44 -5.70 -2.39 1.35
C ALA A 44 -6.42 -1.73 0.16
N LEU A 45 -6.20 -2.29 -1.03
CA LEU A 45 -6.83 -1.93 -2.30
C LEU A 45 -8.27 -2.46 -2.40
N TRP A 46 -8.97 -2.23 -3.53
CA TRP A 46 -10.37 -2.64 -3.83
C TRP A 46 -11.47 -1.88 -3.06
N ASP A 47 -12.42 -2.57 -2.40
CA ASP A 47 -13.61 -1.99 -1.76
C ASP A 47 -13.33 -0.73 -0.92
N GLU A 48 -12.31 -0.72 -0.07
CA GLU A 48 -11.98 0.45 0.75
C GLU A 48 -11.40 1.61 -0.07
N ALA A 49 -10.60 1.30 -1.09
CA ALA A 49 -10.11 2.29 -2.03
C ALA A 49 -11.28 2.91 -2.82
N ASN A 50 -12.27 2.10 -3.21
CA ASN A 50 -13.52 2.54 -3.83
C ASN A 50 -14.33 3.46 -2.91
N TYR A 51 -14.56 3.07 -1.66
CA TYR A 51 -15.28 3.91 -0.69
C TYR A 51 -14.58 5.25 -0.45
N LEU A 52 -13.24 5.23 -0.36
CA LEU A 52 -12.43 6.42 -0.20
C LEU A 52 -12.53 7.33 -1.43
N ARG A 53 -12.34 6.80 -2.64
CA ARG A 53 -12.47 7.54 -3.91
C ARG A 53 -13.84 8.19 -4.01
N ASP A 54 -14.89 7.40 -3.87
CA ASP A 54 -16.27 7.86 -4.00
C ASP A 54 -16.55 8.94 -2.95
N GLY A 55 -16.14 8.74 -1.70
CA GLY A 55 -16.30 9.72 -0.62
C GLY A 55 -15.52 11.02 -0.84
N ALA A 56 -14.28 10.92 -1.32
CA ALA A 56 -13.43 12.08 -1.63
C ALA A 56 -13.99 12.90 -2.81
N GLN A 57 -14.73 12.26 -3.71
CA GLN A 57 -15.26 12.85 -4.94
C GLN A 57 -16.80 13.01 -4.96
N ILE A 58 -17.48 12.85 -3.80
CA ILE A 58 -18.95 13.00 -3.67
C ILE A 58 -19.45 14.31 -4.26
N GLY A 59 -18.70 15.41 -4.11
CA GLY A 59 -19.10 16.73 -4.62
C GLY A 59 -19.14 16.81 -6.15
N PHE A 60 -18.46 15.89 -6.84
CA PHE A 60 -18.38 15.86 -8.31
C PHE A 60 -19.32 14.80 -8.91
N TRP A 61 -19.33 13.58 -8.36
CA TRP A 61 -20.10 12.45 -8.90
C TRP A 61 -21.47 12.24 -8.22
N GLY A 62 -21.71 12.89 -7.09
CA GLY A 62 -22.87 12.60 -6.25
C GLY A 62 -22.75 11.26 -5.51
N PHE A 63 -23.86 10.80 -4.93
CA PHE A 63 -23.92 9.52 -4.23
C PHE A 63 -24.11 8.35 -5.18
N ARG A 64 -23.40 7.25 -4.93
CA ARG A 64 -23.70 5.94 -5.56
C ARG A 64 -25.01 5.38 -5.00
N SER A 65 -25.52 4.32 -5.63
CA SER A 65 -26.74 3.64 -5.16
C SER A 65 -26.56 3.11 -3.72
N PRO A 66 -27.66 2.89 -2.96
CA PRO A 66 -27.60 2.44 -1.57
C PRO A 66 -26.75 1.19 -1.32
N GLU A 67 -26.61 0.34 -2.32
CA GLU A 67 -25.80 -0.87 -2.29
C GLU A 67 -24.29 -0.59 -2.11
N TYR A 68 -23.81 0.62 -2.41
CA TYR A 68 -22.41 1.05 -2.33
C TYR A 68 -22.08 1.89 -1.10
N ALA A 69 -22.85 1.73 -0.02
CA ALA A 69 -22.58 2.34 1.28
C ALA A 69 -22.44 3.90 1.27
N PRO A 70 -23.41 4.66 0.71
CA PRO A 70 -23.30 6.12 0.59
C PRO A 70 -23.09 6.86 1.93
N PHE A 71 -23.53 6.30 3.06
CA PHE A 71 -23.21 6.87 4.38
C PHE A 71 -21.73 6.75 4.76
N TYR A 72 -21.09 5.65 4.37
CA TYR A 72 -19.66 5.48 4.61
C TYR A 72 -18.83 6.37 3.68
N GLN A 73 -19.29 6.55 2.43
CA GLN A 73 -18.74 7.56 1.54
C GLN A 73 -18.90 8.98 2.13
N SER A 74 -20.03 9.29 2.75
CA SER A 74 -20.26 10.57 3.44
C SER A 74 -19.29 10.78 4.62
N TRP A 75 -18.99 9.71 5.36
CA TRP A 75 -17.98 9.72 6.41
C TRP A 75 -16.59 10.04 5.85
N TYR A 76 -16.20 9.40 4.74
CA TYR A 76 -14.96 9.74 4.04
C TYR A 76 -14.95 11.19 3.53
N SER A 77 -16.08 11.68 3.01
CA SER A 77 -16.22 13.08 2.58
C SER A 77 -16.03 14.06 3.74
N PHE A 78 -16.59 13.74 4.91
CA PHE A 78 -16.37 14.52 6.13
C PHE A 78 -14.89 14.52 6.53
N LEU A 79 -14.24 13.36 6.54
CA LEU A 79 -12.81 13.27 6.87
C LEU A 79 -11.92 13.97 5.84
N HIS A 80 -12.28 13.92 4.56
CA HIS A 80 -11.58 14.58 3.46
C HIS A 80 -11.52 16.11 3.65
N SER A 81 -12.49 16.70 4.36
CA SER A 81 -12.47 18.13 4.71
C SER A 81 -11.34 18.53 5.68
N PHE A 82 -10.78 17.57 6.42
CA PHE A 82 -9.64 17.78 7.33
C PHE A 82 -8.32 17.33 6.73
N THR A 83 -8.35 16.36 5.82
CA THR A 83 -7.14 15.74 5.25
C THR A 83 -7.36 15.45 3.76
N PRO A 84 -6.89 16.35 2.86
CA PRO A 84 -7.09 16.23 1.42
C PRO A 84 -6.26 15.15 0.74
N ASP A 85 -5.18 14.68 1.39
CA ASP A 85 -4.34 13.60 0.89
C ASP A 85 -5.00 12.23 1.12
N THR A 86 -5.09 11.40 0.08
CA THR A 86 -5.83 10.13 0.12
C THR A 86 -5.15 9.05 0.98
N LEU A 87 -3.83 9.08 1.13
CA LEU A 87 -3.08 8.15 1.98
C LEU A 87 -3.25 8.51 3.45
N ASP A 88 -3.12 9.79 3.79
CA ASP A 88 -3.36 10.28 5.14
C ASP A 88 -4.84 10.13 5.53
N LEU A 89 -5.77 10.35 4.59
CA LEU A 89 -7.20 10.13 4.78
C LEU A 89 -7.54 8.67 5.10
N TYR A 90 -6.94 7.72 4.37
CA TYR A 90 -7.08 6.30 4.65
C TYR A 90 -6.63 5.96 6.07
N GLN A 91 -5.48 6.51 6.48
CA GLN A 91 -4.92 6.28 7.80
C GLN A 91 -5.74 6.92 8.93
N LEU A 92 -6.25 8.13 8.69
CA LEU A 92 -7.14 8.81 9.61
C LEU A 92 -8.42 8.00 9.83
N ASN A 93 -9.02 7.51 8.74
CA ASN A 93 -10.21 6.66 8.81
C ASN A 93 -9.96 5.41 9.67
N TYR A 94 -8.88 4.68 9.39
CA TYR A 94 -8.50 3.49 10.16
C TYR A 94 -8.36 3.77 11.65
N THR A 95 -7.67 4.86 11.98
CA THR A 95 -7.44 5.30 13.36
C THR A 95 -8.76 5.63 14.07
N LEU A 96 -9.63 6.41 13.42
CA LEU A 96 -10.90 6.83 13.98
C LEU A 96 -11.89 5.68 14.15
N ILE A 97 -11.98 4.77 13.18
CA ILE A 97 -12.84 3.57 13.30
C ILE A 97 -12.36 2.68 14.44
N THR A 98 -11.05 2.47 14.57
CA THR A 98 -10.48 1.66 15.65
C THR A 98 -10.78 2.26 17.02
N ALA A 99 -10.55 3.56 17.17
CA ALA A 99 -10.86 4.31 18.37
C ALA A 99 -12.37 4.28 18.70
N LEU A 100 -13.21 4.57 17.70
CA LEU A 100 -14.66 4.63 17.85
C LEU A 100 -15.24 3.29 18.26
N LEU A 101 -14.88 2.20 17.57
CA LEU A 101 -15.42 0.88 17.89
C LEU A 101 -14.93 0.38 19.25
N THR A 102 -13.66 0.58 19.58
CA THR A 102 -13.08 0.18 20.87
C THR A 102 -13.75 0.87 22.05
N THR A 103 -13.94 2.19 21.95
CA THR A 103 -14.61 2.95 23.01
C THR A 103 -16.11 2.65 23.07
N SER A 104 -16.74 2.34 21.94
CA SER A 104 -18.15 1.91 21.89
C SER A 104 -18.36 0.56 22.58
N VAL A 105 -17.48 -0.41 22.37
CA VAL A 105 -17.53 -1.72 23.06
C VAL A 105 -17.31 -1.55 24.56
N PHE A 106 -16.36 -0.71 24.98
CA PHE A 106 -16.17 -0.37 26.40
C PHE A 106 -17.47 0.19 27.01
N ALA A 107 -18.05 1.21 26.37
CA ALA A 107 -19.28 1.84 26.82
C ALA A 107 -20.45 0.84 26.91
N LEU A 108 -20.59 -0.04 25.91
CA LEU A 108 -21.61 -1.08 25.88
C LEU A 108 -21.47 -2.06 27.07
N LEU A 109 -20.25 -2.53 27.33
CA LEU A 109 -19.96 -3.42 28.47
C LEU A 109 -20.28 -2.73 29.81
N ARG A 110 -19.96 -1.44 29.94
CA ARG A 110 -20.30 -0.63 31.12
C ARG A 110 -21.82 -0.49 31.28
N MET A 111 -22.57 -0.30 30.19
CA MET A 111 -24.04 -0.26 30.20
C MET A 111 -24.67 -1.60 30.62
N PHE A 112 -24.03 -2.72 30.28
CA PHE A 112 -24.43 -4.04 30.78
C PHE A 112 -24.03 -4.31 32.23
N GLY A 113 -23.36 -3.37 32.89
CA GLY A 113 -22.96 -3.50 34.30
C GLY A 113 -21.70 -4.35 34.52
N VAL A 114 -20.86 -4.51 33.48
CA VAL A 114 -19.52 -5.10 33.61
C VAL A 114 -18.60 -4.10 34.32
N GLY A 115 -17.73 -4.58 35.20
CA GLY A 115 -16.78 -3.74 35.95
C GLY A 115 -15.77 -3.02 35.04
N ARG A 116 -15.32 -1.83 35.45
CA ARG A 116 -14.42 -0.95 34.67
C ARG A 116 -13.18 -1.64 34.16
N LEU A 117 -12.40 -2.25 35.05
CA LEU A 117 -11.14 -2.91 34.67
C LEU A 117 -11.36 -4.03 33.66
N LEU A 118 -12.40 -4.84 33.82
CA LEU A 118 -12.69 -5.93 32.88
C LEU A 118 -13.16 -5.39 31.52
N ALA A 119 -14.05 -4.38 31.52
CA ALA A 119 -14.48 -3.72 30.29
C ALA A 119 -13.30 -3.06 29.56
N PHE A 120 -12.39 -2.42 30.31
CA PHE A 120 -11.16 -1.84 29.78
C PHE A 120 -10.26 -2.93 29.19
N LEU A 121 -9.97 -4.00 29.93
CA LEU A 121 -9.10 -5.09 29.47
C LEU A 121 -9.61 -5.72 28.18
N VAL A 122 -10.92 -6.00 28.07
CA VAL A 122 -11.52 -6.59 26.86
C VAL A 122 -11.35 -5.65 25.68
N SER A 123 -11.64 -4.36 25.87
CA SER A 123 -11.52 -3.35 24.82
C SER A 123 -10.05 -3.10 24.44
N PHE A 124 -9.15 -3.12 25.42
CA PHE A 124 -7.70 -2.97 25.24
C PHE A 124 -7.13 -4.12 24.43
N VAL A 125 -7.42 -5.38 24.80
CA VAL A 125 -6.95 -6.57 24.05
C VAL A 125 -7.48 -6.57 22.61
N MET A 126 -8.70 -6.07 22.38
CA MET A 126 -9.29 -5.99 21.05
C MET A 126 -8.47 -5.13 20.08
N ILE A 127 -7.79 -4.07 20.56
CA ILE A 127 -6.90 -3.21 19.73
C ILE A 127 -5.80 -4.05 19.05
N PHE A 128 -5.31 -5.09 19.74
CA PHE A 128 -4.22 -5.95 19.29
C PHE A 128 -4.70 -7.21 18.55
N SER A 129 -6.00 -7.32 18.25
CA SER A 129 -6.59 -8.48 17.59
C SER A 129 -6.76 -8.29 16.08
N ASN A 130 -6.99 -9.40 15.37
CA ASN A 130 -7.33 -9.39 13.95
C ASN A 130 -8.71 -8.81 13.62
N VAL A 131 -9.50 -8.40 14.62
CA VAL A 131 -10.78 -7.69 14.39
C VAL A 131 -10.57 -6.49 13.48
N PHE A 132 -9.54 -5.67 13.72
CA PHE A 132 -9.25 -4.48 12.89
C PHE A 132 -8.44 -4.78 11.62
N VAL A 133 -8.05 -6.05 11.43
CA VAL A 133 -7.49 -6.55 10.16
C VAL A 133 -8.60 -6.95 9.20
N ALA A 134 -9.80 -7.28 9.71
CA ALA A 134 -10.93 -7.59 8.86
C ALA A 134 -11.30 -6.37 8.00
N TRP A 135 -11.24 -6.55 6.68
CA TRP A 135 -11.44 -5.54 5.66
C TRP A 135 -12.60 -5.95 4.75
N PRO A 136 -13.40 -5.02 4.20
CA PRO A 136 -13.33 -3.56 4.36
C PRO A 136 -13.90 -3.06 5.71
N TRP A 137 -13.49 -1.86 6.12
CA TRP A 137 -13.82 -1.27 7.44
C TRP A 137 -15.20 -0.63 7.51
N VAL A 138 -15.91 -0.54 6.39
CA VAL A 138 -17.33 -0.16 6.32
C VAL A 138 -18.20 -0.97 7.30
N GLY A 139 -17.86 -2.25 7.55
CA GLY A 139 -18.53 -3.08 8.54
C GLY A 139 -18.31 -2.60 9.98
N HIS A 140 -17.11 -2.12 10.30
CA HIS A 140 -16.74 -1.63 11.64
C HIS A 140 -17.45 -0.33 11.94
N PHE A 141 -17.52 0.55 10.94
CA PHE A 141 -18.29 1.77 11.00
C PHE A 141 -19.78 1.49 11.25
N ALA A 142 -20.38 0.56 10.48
CA ALA A 142 -21.77 0.14 10.70
C ALA A 142 -22.00 -0.37 12.12
N LEU A 143 -21.11 -1.24 12.61
CA LEU A 143 -21.22 -1.80 13.97
C LEU A 143 -21.08 -0.73 15.05
N ALA A 144 -20.12 0.19 14.93
CA ALA A 144 -19.95 1.26 15.88
C ALA A 144 -21.20 2.14 15.97
N MET A 145 -21.82 2.46 14.83
CA MET A 145 -23.10 3.17 14.79
C MET A 145 -24.23 2.38 15.47
N LEU A 146 -24.36 1.09 15.17
CA LEU A 146 -25.36 0.22 15.78
C LEU A 146 -25.20 0.13 17.31
N ILE A 147 -23.96 0.04 17.80
CA ILE A 147 -23.68 0.09 19.24
C ILE A 147 -24.08 1.45 19.82
N GLY A 148 -23.77 2.56 19.13
CA GLY A 148 -24.19 3.90 19.53
C GLY A 148 -25.71 4.03 19.69
N PHE A 149 -26.49 3.58 18.69
CA PHE A 149 -27.95 3.55 18.76
C PHE A 149 -28.47 2.60 19.84
N ALA A 150 -27.80 1.47 20.08
CA ALA A 150 -28.13 0.56 21.17
C ALA A 150 -27.93 1.19 22.54
N ILE A 151 -26.81 1.89 22.75
CA ILE A 151 -26.54 2.66 23.97
C ILE A 151 -27.60 3.74 24.15
N LEU A 152 -27.90 4.51 23.10
CA LEU A 152 -28.92 5.55 23.14
C LEU A 152 -30.30 4.99 23.52
N ALA A 153 -30.69 3.85 22.95
CA ALA A 153 -31.93 3.16 23.32
C ALA A 153 -31.91 2.75 24.81
N MET A 154 -30.80 2.23 25.32
CA MET A 154 -30.68 1.86 26.74
C MET A 154 -30.78 3.04 27.70
N LEU A 155 -30.42 4.26 27.26
CA LEU A 155 -30.56 5.49 28.06
C LEU A 155 -32.01 5.97 28.14
N VAL A 156 -32.86 5.60 27.18
CA VAL A 156 -34.27 5.99 27.14
C VAL A 156 -35.12 5.03 27.98
N ARG A 157 -36.08 5.57 28.74
CA ARG A 157 -36.98 4.78 29.59
C ARG A 157 -38.13 4.13 28.82
N SER A 158 -38.66 4.84 27.81
CA SER A 158 -39.81 4.37 27.03
C SER A 158 -39.44 3.12 26.22
N LEU A 159 -40.28 2.09 26.31
CA LEU A 159 -40.10 0.86 25.55
C LEU A 159 -40.34 1.10 24.06
N THR A 160 -41.38 1.87 23.74
CA THR A 160 -41.68 2.22 22.35
C THR A 160 -40.54 3.05 21.73
N ALA A 161 -40.03 4.05 22.46
CA ALA A 161 -38.92 4.87 22.00
C ALA A 161 -37.66 4.05 21.72
N ARG A 162 -37.37 3.02 22.55
CA ARG A 162 -36.25 2.10 22.31
C ARG A 162 -36.35 1.42 20.96
N PHE A 163 -37.49 0.82 20.64
CA PHE A 163 -37.67 0.15 19.35
C PHE A 163 -37.52 1.12 18.18
N VAL A 164 -38.05 2.34 18.31
CA VAL A 164 -37.93 3.36 17.27
C VAL A 164 -36.47 3.77 17.06
N ILE A 165 -35.72 4.03 18.13
CA ILE A 165 -34.28 4.38 18.06
C ILE A 165 -33.48 3.25 17.38
N LEU A 166 -33.74 2.00 17.75
CA LEU A 166 -33.07 0.83 17.18
C LEU A 166 -33.44 0.64 15.70
N ALA A 167 -34.72 0.85 15.35
CA ALA A 167 -35.16 0.83 13.95
C ALA A 167 -34.48 1.94 13.14
N THR A 168 -34.36 3.17 13.68
CA THR A 168 -33.62 4.25 13.02
C THR A 168 -32.16 3.87 12.76
N GLY A 169 -31.48 3.32 13.77
CA GLY A 169 -30.10 2.88 13.63
C GLY A 169 -29.92 1.78 12.58
N LEU A 170 -30.82 0.78 12.55
CA LEU A 170 -30.80 -0.29 11.56
C LEU A 170 -31.16 0.20 10.14
N PHE A 171 -32.05 1.17 10.03
CA PHE A 171 -32.38 1.80 8.74
C PHE A 171 -31.18 2.54 8.16
N ILE A 172 -30.47 3.32 8.99
CA ILE A 172 -29.23 3.99 8.57
C ILE A 172 -28.15 2.95 8.24
N ALA A 173 -28.00 1.91 9.06
CA ALA A 173 -27.06 0.83 8.81
C ALA A 173 -27.35 0.09 7.48
N ASN A 174 -28.60 0.05 7.02
CA ASN A 174 -28.97 -0.51 5.70
C ASN A 174 -28.33 0.25 4.52
N TYR A 175 -28.11 1.56 4.66
CA TYR A 175 -27.37 2.37 3.67
C TYR A 175 -25.85 2.33 3.86
N ILE A 176 -25.36 1.58 4.84
CA ILE A 176 -23.94 1.26 4.99
C ILE A 176 -23.70 -0.16 4.46
N ARG A 177 -24.62 -1.07 4.79
CA ARG A 177 -24.53 -2.51 4.56
C ARG A 177 -25.94 -3.08 4.36
N PRO A 178 -26.28 -3.60 3.17
CA PRO A 178 -27.66 -3.99 2.82
C PRO A 178 -28.20 -5.17 3.65
N GLU A 179 -27.33 -5.96 4.29
CA GLU A 179 -27.73 -7.07 5.16
C GLU A 179 -28.55 -6.63 6.38
N TYR A 180 -28.49 -5.36 6.78
CA TYR A 180 -29.27 -4.83 7.90
C TYR A 180 -30.72 -4.48 7.54
N GLY A 181 -31.10 -4.50 6.26
CA GLY A 181 -32.46 -4.21 5.82
C GLY A 181 -33.51 -5.14 6.45
N LEU A 182 -33.24 -6.44 6.52
CA LEU A 182 -34.15 -7.39 7.16
C LEU A 182 -34.22 -7.17 8.68
N CYS A 183 -33.09 -6.86 9.32
CA CYS A 183 -33.04 -6.52 10.73
C CYS A 183 -33.93 -5.30 11.05
N PHE A 184 -33.86 -4.26 10.20
CA PHE A 184 -34.74 -3.09 10.30
C PHE A 184 -36.21 -3.47 10.23
N LEU A 185 -36.62 -4.27 9.22
CA LEU A 185 -38.02 -4.66 9.05
C LEU A 185 -38.56 -5.42 10.27
N ILE A 186 -37.75 -6.30 10.86
CA ILE A 186 -38.10 -7.04 12.07
C ILE A 186 -38.28 -6.07 13.26
N VAL A 187 -37.29 -5.22 13.53
CA VAL A 187 -37.35 -4.27 14.67
C VAL A 187 -38.47 -3.24 14.49
N ALA A 188 -38.67 -2.73 13.28
CA ALA A 188 -39.73 -1.77 12.97
C ALA A 188 -41.12 -2.41 13.17
N SER A 189 -41.30 -3.66 12.74
CA SER A 189 -42.56 -4.41 12.95
C SER A 189 -42.84 -4.65 14.43
N LEU A 190 -41.82 -5.08 15.20
CA LEU A 190 -41.92 -5.25 16.65
C LEU A 190 -42.19 -3.92 17.35
N GLY A 191 -41.57 -2.83 16.89
CA GLY A 191 -41.79 -1.48 17.39
C GLY A 191 -43.21 -0.96 17.11
N GLY A 192 -43.74 -1.21 15.91
CA GLY A 192 -45.12 -0.89 15.54
C GLY A 192 -46.13 -1.66 16.39
N LEU A 193 -45.91 -2.96 16.59
CA LEU A 193 -46.73 -3.77 17.49
C LEU A 193 -46.63 -3.26 18.94
N CYS A 194 -45.43 -2.92 19.42
CA CYS A 194 -45.24 -2.35 20.74
C CYS A 194 -45.99 -1.02 20.89
N LEU A 195 -45.90 -0.13 19.91
CA LEU A 195 -46.64 1.13 19.87
C LEU A 195 -48.15 0.88 19.96
N LEU A 196 -48.69 -0.05 19.17
CA LEU A 196 -50.10 -0.43 19.19
C LEU A 196 -50.53 -0.94 20.58
N VAL A 197 -49.74 -1.80 21.20
CA VAL A 197 -50.03 -2.32 22.56
C VAL A 197 -49.97 -1.19 23.59
N GLN A 198 -48.97 -0.31 23.52
CA GLN A 198 -48.78 0.77 24.49
C GLN A 198 -49.81 1.89 24.34
N LEU A 199 -50.38 2.10 23.15
CA LEU A 199 -51.51 3.03 22.96
C LEU A 199 -52.70 2.70 23.88
N PHE A 200 -52.93 1.40 24.15
CA PHE A 200 -54.00 0.94 25.04
C PHE A 200 -53.56 0.71 26.49
N ARG A 201 -52.25 0.58 26.74
CA ARG A 201 -51.72 0.21 28.07
C ARG A 201 -51.07 1.36 28.84
N ASP A 202 -50.23 2.15 28.18
CA ASP A 202 -49.50 3.27 28.79
C ASP A 202 -49.31 4.42 27.80
N ARG A 203 -50.23 5.39 27.82
CA ARG A 203 -50.15 6.58 26.96
C ARG A 203 -48.90 7.43 27.24
N ARG A 204 -48.31 7.37 28.43
CA ARG A 204 -47.09 8.15 28.74
C ARG A 204 -45.87 7.59 27.99
N ASP A 205 -45.81 6.27 27.83
CA ASP A 205 -44.77 5.61 27.03
C ASP A 205 -44.80 6.05 25.57
N VAL A 206 -46.02 6.13 25.01
CA VAL A 206 -46.26 6.60 23.64
C VAL A 206 -45.89 8.07 23.47
N LEU A 207 -46.34 8.95 24.37
CA LEU A 207 -46.00 10.38 24.33
C LEU A 207 -44.48 10.61 24.41
N ALA A 208 -43.77 9.81 25.23
CA ALA A 208 -42.32 9.86 25.31
C ALA A 208 -41.62 9.34 24.04
N ALA A 209 -42.29 8.52 23.24
CA ALA A 209 -41.78 8.03 21.97
C ALA A 209 -42.07 8.97 20.79
N THR A 210 -43.05 9.87 20.90
CA THR A 210 -43.47 10.78 19.81
C THR A 210 -42.31 11.54 19.14
N PRO A 211 -41.34 12.13 19.88
CA PRO A 211 -40.20 12.81 19.24
C PRO A 211 -39.37 11.87 18.37
N TRP A 212 -39.19 10.62 18.81
CA TRP A 212 -38.42 9.61 18.09
C TRP A 212 -39.18 9.08 16.87
N VAL A 213 -40.50 8.91 16.99
CA VAL A 213 -41.36 8.53 15.85
C VAL A 213 -41.32 9.63 14.80
N GLY A 214 -41.41 10.90 15.21
CA GLY A 214 -41.24 12.04 14.32
C GLY A 214 -39.87 12.06 13.64
N LEU A 215 -38.80 11.80 14.38
CA LEU A 215 -37.44 11.70 13.84
C LEU A 215 -37.34 10.58 12.79
N LEU A 216 -37.85 9.38 13.08
CA LEU A 216 -37.82 8.26 12.13
C LEU A 216 -38.67 8.57 10.88
N ALA A 217 -39.86 9.14 11.08
CA ALA A 217 -40.77 9.54 9.99
C ALA A 217 -40.20 10.67 9.13
N PHE A 218 -39.29 11.48 9.65
CA PHE A 218 -38.53 12.47 8.89
C PHE A 218 -37.31 11.84 8.20
N THR A 219 -36.58 10.98 8.90
CA THR A 219 -35.34 10.34 8.43
C THR A 219 -35.60 9.43 7.23
N ILE A 220 -36.65 8.60 7.26
CA ILE A 220 -36.94 7.65 6.18
C ILE A 220 -37.16 8.38 4.83
N PRO A 221 -38.11 9.33 4.71
CA PRO A 221 -38.33 10.03 3.45
C PRO A 221 -37.12 10.84 3.02
N MET A 222 -36.44 11.54 3.95
CA MET A 222 -35.25 12.32 3.61
C MET A 222 -34.18 11.46 2.95
N LEU A 223 -33.84 10.31 3.55
CA LEU A 223 -32.81 9.42 3.00
C LEU A 223 -33.25 8.73 1.72
N VAL A 224 -34.52 8.33 1.61
CA VAL A 224 -35.03 7.71 0.36
C VAL A 224 -35.02 8.71 -0.78
N LEU A 225 -35.35 9.98 -0.52
CA LEU A 225 -35.34 11.05 -1.52
C LEU A 225 -33.92 11.47 -1.91
N SER A 226 -32.96 11.45 -0.97
CA SER A 226 -31.59 11.89 -1.24
C SER A 226 -30.65 10.79 -1.74
N LEU A 227 -30.81 9.56 -1.26
CA LEU A 227 -29.89 8.44 -1.53
C LEU A 227 -30.56 7.27 -2.28
N GLY A 228 -31.87 7.32 -2.50
CA GLY A 228 -32.63 6.25 -3.16
C GLY A 228 -33.16 5.18 -2.19
N ASN A 229 -33.94 4.23 -2.70
CA ASN A 229 -34.56 3.20 -1.89
C ASN A 229 -33.57 2.06 -1.56
N PRO A 230 -33.25 1.79 -0.29
CA PRO A 230 -32.24 0.81 0.09
C PRO A 230 -32.76 -0.64 0.05
N PHE A 231 -34.04 -0.86 -0.29
CA PHE A 231 -34.62 -2.18 -0.53
C PHE A 231 -34.69 -2.55 -2.01
N GLU A 232 -34.43 -1.60 -2.90
CA GLU A 232 -34.35 -1.83 -4.34
C GLU A 232 -32.96 -2.39 -4.66
N ASP A 233 -32.90 -3.45 -5.49
CA ASP A 233 -31.64 -4.01 -5.99
C ASP A 233 -31.45 -3.52 -7.43
N ARG A 234 -30.92 -2.31 -7.59
CA ARG A 234 -30.85 -1.62 -8.88
C ARG A 234 -29.74 -2.14 -9.77
N THR A 235 -28.68 -2.68 -9.16
CA THR A 235 -27.49 -3.14 -9.87
C THR A 235 -27.34 -4.67 -9.86
N ASN A 236 -28.33 -5.37 -9.28
CA ASN A 236 -28.31 -6.82 -9.05
C ASN A 236 -27.05 -7.27 -8.28
N ARG A 237 -26.49 -6.40 -7.42
CA ARG A 237 -25.20 -6.62 -6.76
C ARG A 237 -25.22 -7.84 -5.85
N LYS A 238 -26.37 -8.14 -5.25
CA LYS A 238 -26.52 -9.32 -4.38
C LYS A 238 -26.39 -10.61 -5.18
N PHE A 239 -26.96 -10.64 -6.38
CA PHE A 239 -26.84 -11.78 -7.28
C PHE A 239 -25.43 -11.90 -7.85
N LEU A 240 -24.80 -10.77 -8.19
CA LEU A 240 -23.39 -10.72 -8.58
C LEU A 240 -22.48 -11.31 -7.50
N ALA A 241 -22.64 -10.87 -6.24
CA ALA A 241 -21.87 -11.40 -5.13
C ALA A 241 -22.12 -12.91 -4.91
N PHE A 242 -23.38 -13.36 -4.98
CA PHE A 242 -23.71 -14.78 -4.88
C PHE A 242 -23.04 -15.60 -5.99
N SER A 243 -23.12 -15.14 -7.23
CA SER A 243 -22.61 -15.86 -8.40
C SER A 243 -21.10 -16.00 -8.38
N GLN A 244 -20.37 -14.93 -8.06
CA GLN A 244 -18.91 -14.97 -7.91
C GLN A 244 -18.48 -15.92 -6.79
N HIS A 245 -19.19 -15.90 -5.65
CA HIS A 245 -18.86 -16.76 -4.51
C HIS A 245 -19.23 -18.22 -4.67
N PHE A 246 -20.35 -18.50 -5.32
CA PHE A 246 -20.72 -19.85 -5.74
C PHE A 246 -19.64 -20.41 -6.65
N SER A 247 -19.25 -19.63 -7.67
CA SER A 247 -18.21 -20.00 -8.64
C SER A 247 -16.88 -20.24 -7.96
N TYR A 248 -16.48 -19.39 -7.01
CA TYR A 248 -15.26 -19.57 -6.21
C TYR A 248 -15.24 -20.89 -5.44
N SER A 249 -16.34 -21.17 -4.76
CA SER A 249 -16.49 -22.37 -3.96
C SER A 249 -16.53 -23.62 -4.86
N TRP A 250 -17.14 -23.51 -6.04
CA TRP A 250 -17.16 -24.58 -7.04
C TRP A 250 -15.76 -24.86 -7.60
N VAL A 251 -15.04 -23.83 -8.06
CA VAL A 251 -13.67 -23.93 -8.59
C VAL A 251 -12.74 -24.62 -7.57
N LYS A 252 -12.81 -24.21 -6.30
CA LYS A 252 -12.03 -24.84 -5.23
C LYS A 252 -12.36 -26.32 -5.01
N ARG A 253 -13.63 -26.71 -5.12
CA ARG A 253 -14.05 -28.11 -4.94
C ARG A 253 -13.72 -28.99 -6.13
N THR A 254 -13.75 -28.44 -7.35
CA THR A 254 -13.53 -29.21 -8.59
C THR A 254 -12.09 -29.17 -9.08
N GLY A 255 -11.29 -28.21 -8.64
CA GLY A 255 -9.95 -27.97 -9.18
C GLY A 255 -9.97 -27.35 -10.59
N SER A 256 -11.09 -26.72 -10.98
CA SER A 256 -11.23 -26.07 -12.29
C SER A 256 -10.20 -24.95 -12.47
N THR A 257 -9.78 -24.70 -13.71
CA THR A 257 -8.90 -23.58 -14.07
C THR A 257 -9.67 -22.29 -14.36
N LYS A 258 -11.01 -22.31 -14.33
CA LYS A 258 -11.85 -21.12 -14.56
C LYS A 258 -11.67 -20.08 -13.45
N ASN A 259 -11.65 -18.80 -13.80
CA ASN A 259 -11.62 -17.71 -12.82
C ASN A 259 -13.02 -17.49 -12.23
N PRO A 260 -13.20 -17.67 -10.91
CA PRO A 260 -14.52 -17.61 -10.30
C PRO A 260 -15.16 -16.23 -10.22
N TRP A 261 -14.39 -15.15 -10.38
CA TRP A 261 -14.90 -13.78 -10.28
C TRP A 261 -15.46 -13.25 -11.59
N LEU A 262 -14.99 -13.82 -12.71
CA LEU A 262 -15.19 -13.28 -14.05
C LEU A 262 -15.88 -14.29 -14.96
N ASN A 263 -15.54 -15.59 -14.84
CA ASN A 263 -16.31 -16.68 -15.48
C ASN A 263 -17.57 -17.07 -14.68
N HIS A 264 -17.95 -16.28 -13.66
CA HIS A 264 -19.13 -16.54 -12.86
C HIS A 264 -20.42 -16.64 -13.70
N PRO A 265 -20.67 -15.86 -14.78
CA PRO A 265 -21.92 -15.98 -15.52
C PRO A 265 -22.04 -17.33 -16.22
N GLU A 266 -20.94 -17.85 -16.77
CA GLU A 266 -20.89 -19.15 -17.43
C GLU A 266 -21.10 -20.30 -16.43
N ILE A 267 -20.39 -20.26 -15.29
CA ILE A 267 -20.53 -21.27 -14.23
C ILE A 267 -21.96 -21.25 -13.67
N MET A 268 -22.53 -20.06 -13.49
CA MET A 268 -23.91 -19.93 -13.05
C MET A 268 -24.90 -20.46 -14.08
N ALA A 269 -24.71 -20.20 -15.37
CA ALA A 269 -25.56 -20.73 -16.43
C ALA A 269 -25.50 -22.26 -16.51
N GLU A 270 -24.32 -22.85 -16.32
CA GLU A 270 -24.12 -24.30 -16.28
C GLU A 270 -24.93 -24.96 -15.14
N HIS A 271 -24.96 -24.33 -13.97
CA HIS A 271 -25.57 -24.92 -12.77
C HIS A 271 -27.01 -24.49 -12.49
N PHE A 272 -27.40 -23.28 -12.91
CA PHE A 272 -28.68 -22.66 -12.58
C PHE A 272 -29.46 -22.18 -13.80
N GLY A 273 -28.95 -22.37 -15.02
CA GLY A 273 -29.63 -21.97 -16.26
C GLY A 273 -29.87 -20.46 -16.33
N SER A 274 -31.10 -20.07 -16.66
CA SER A 274 -31.50 -18.65 -16.79
C SER A 274 -31.88 -17.98 -15.47
N ALA A 275 -31.47 -18.51 -14.32
CA ALA A 275 -31.75 -17.89 -13.02
C ALA A 275 -31.00 -16.56 -12.90
N ASP A 276 -31.72 -15.49 -12.54
CA ASP A 276 -31.23 -14.11 -12.46
C ASP A 276 -31.24 -13.54 -11.03
N SER A 277 -31.57 -14.39 -10.05
CA SER A 277 -31.69 -14.03 -8.64
C SER A 277 -31.26 -15.19 -7.73
N VAL A 278 -30.83 -14.85 -6.51
CA VAL A 278 -30.38 -15.84 -5.51
C VAL A 278 -31.46 -16.88 -5.19
N LEU A 279 -32.71 -16.43 -5.06
CA LEU A 279 -33.85 -17.34 -4.87
C LEU A 279 -34.16 -18.13 -6.14
N GLY A 280 -34.02 -17.53 -7.32
CA GLY A 280 -34.11 -18.24 -8.60
C GLY A 280 -33.15 -19.42 -8.67
N CYS A 281 -31.91 -19.25 -8.20
CA CYS A 281 -30.91 -20.33 -8.15
C CYS A 281 -31.32 -21.48 -7.20
N LEU A 282 -31.90 -21.17 -6.04
CA LEU A 282 -32.42 -22.20 -5.13
C LEU A 282 -33.49 -23.06 -5.82
N TRP A 283 -34.38 -22.45 -6.60
CA TRP A 283 -35.44 -23.16 -7.31
C TRP A 283 -34.92 -23.91 -8.55
N ALA A 284 -33.99 -23.31 -9.30
CA ALA A 284 -33.43 -23.88 -10.51
C ALA A 284 -32.59 -25.13 -10.21
N ASN A 285 -31.78 -25.09 -9.15
CA ASN A 285 -30.96 -26.23 -8.74
C ASN A 285 -30.74 -26.27 -7.21
N PRO A 286 -31.69 -26.86 -6.46
CA PRO A 286 -31.60 -26.95 -5.00
C PRO A 286 -30.37 -27.71 -4.50
N GLY A 287 -29.89 -28.68 -5.29
CA GLY A 287 -28.72 -29.50 -4.94
C GLY A 287 -27.43 -28.71 -4.95
N ALA A 288 -27.16 -27.99 -6.06
CA ALA A 288 -25.99 -27.12 -6.19
C ALA A 288 -26.03 -25.98 -5.16
N PHE A 289 -27.21 -25.37 -4.97
CA PHE A 289 -27.40 -24.33 -3.95
C PHE A 289 -27.10 -24.86 -2.54
N SER A 290 -27.64 -26.03 -2.17
CA SER A 290 -27.41 -26.61 -0.84
C SER A 290 -25.95 -27.02 -0.62
N ALA A 291 -25.27 -27.53 -1.64
CA ALA A 291 -23.84 -27.85 -1.56
C ALA A 291 -22.99 -26.60 -1.27
N HIS A 292 -23.35 -25.45 -1.86
CA HIS A 292 -22.74 -24.16 -1.56
C HIS A 292 -22.96 -23.73 -0.10
N ILE A 293 -24.18 -23.88 0.43
CA ILE A 293 -24.48 -23.57 1.84
C ILE A 293 -23.69 -24.47 2.79
N VAL A 294 -23.60 -25.78 2.52
CA VAL A 294 -22.85 -26.74 3.35
C VAL A 294 -21.35 -26.41 3.35
N ASP A 295 -20.80 -26.06 2.19
CA ASP A 295 -19.40 -25.64 2.09
C ASP A 295 -19.15 -24.35 2.88
N ASN A 296 -20.06 -23.38 2.81
CA ASN A 296 -20.01 -22.16 3.63
C ASN A 296 -20.11 -22.46 5.13
N LEU A 297 -20.95 -23.40 5.56
CA LEU A 297 -21.07 -23.80 6.96
C LEU A 297 -19.73 -24.27 7.53
N SER A 298 -18.96 -25.01 6.73
CA SER A 298 -17.63 -25.53 7.13
C SER A 298 -16.59 -24.42 7.37
N LYS A 299 -16.77 -23.25 6.73
CA LYS A 299 -15.84 -22.11 6.78
C LYS A 299 -16.10 -21.17 7.97
N LEU A 300 -17.29 -21.22 8.59
CA LEU A 300 -17.66 -20.29 9.68
C LEU A 300 -16.69 -20.34 10.88
N ALA A 301 -16.41 -21.54 11.39
CA ALA A 301 -15.59 -21.69 12.60
C ALA A 301 -14.12 -21.27 12.36
N PRO A 302 -13.44 -21.73 11.29
CA PRO A 302 -12.09 -21.27 10.97
C PRO A 302 -12.00 -19.74 10.80
N GLN A 303 -12.92 -19.14 10.04
CA GLN A 303 -12.95 -17.70 9.78
C GLN A 303 -13.24 -16.88 11.04
N THR A 304 -14.05 -17.40 11.97
CA THR A 304 -14.31 -16.74 13.25
C THR A 304 -13.11 -16.82 14.19
N MET A 305 -12.42 -17.96 14.25
CA MET A 305 -11.23 -18.13 15.10
C MET A 305 -10.07 -17.22 14.66
N LEU A 306 -9.95 -16.99 13.35
CA LEU A 306 -8.96 -16.09 12.77
C LEU A 306 -9.06 -14.65 13.29
N LEU A 307 -10.28 -14.16 13.57
CA LEU A 307 -10.52 -12.81 14.12
C LEU A 307 -10.00 -12.65 15.55
N LEU A 308 -9.93 -13.74 16.31
CA LEU A 308 -9.53 -13.75 17.71
C LEU A 308 -8.02 -13.91 17.89
N HIS A 309 -7.29 -14.24 16.82
CA HIS A 309 -5.84 -14.37 16.86
C HIS A 309 -5.19 -12.99 17.09
N PRO A 310 -4.15 -12.91 17.95
CA PRO A 310 -3.38 -11.69 18.12
C PRO A 310 -2.65 -11.33 16.82
N ASP A 311 -2.49 -10.04 16.57
CA ASP A 311 -1.74 -9.52 15.42
C ASP A 311 -0.22 -9.55 15.70
N MET A 312 0.32 -10.74 15.99
CA MET A 312 1.72 -11.01 16.32
C MET A 312 2.16 -12.40 15.84
N ASP A 313 3.45 -12.57 15.51
CA ASP A 313 4.06 -13.84 15.08
C ASP A 313 4.15 -14.84 16.25
N LEU A 314 3.06 -15.59 16.44
CA LEU A 314 2.94 -16.61 17.48
C LEU A 314 2.50 -17.94 16.85
N PRO A 315 2.86 -19.11 17.43
CA PRO A 315 2.52 -20.41 16.87
C PRO A 315 1.00 -20.60 16.73
N TYR A 316 0.53 -20.38 15.50
CA TYR A 316 -0.85 -20.15 15.06
C TYR A 316 -1.90 -21.13 15.60
N ARG A 317 -1.53 -22.40 15.79
CA ARG A 317 -2.50 -23.44 16.18
C ARG A 317 -2.73 -23.49 17.69
N ALA A 318 -1.69 -23.41 18.51
CA ALA A 318 -1.82 -23.59 19.95
C ALA A 318 -2.58 -22.44 20.62
N ILE A 319 -2.32 -21.20 20.18
CA ILE A 319 -2.97 -20.01 20.73
C ILE A 319 -4.40 -19.86 20.22
N GLY A 320 -4.66 -20.17 18.94
CA GLY A 320 -6.02 -20.25 18.43
C GLY A 320 -6.90 -21.21 19.22
N TYR A 321 -6.40 -22.42 19.52
CA TYR A 321 -7.13 -23.38 20.36
C TYR A 321 -7.29 -22.91 21.81
N LEU A 322 -6.29 -22.25 22.40
CA LEU A 322 -6.37 -21.71 23.75
C LEU A 322 -7.44 -20.61 23.85
N ILE A 323 -7.41 -19.64 22.93
CA ILE A 323 -8.38 -18.53 22.89
C ILE A 323 -9.78 -19.07 22.57
N GLY A 324 -9.91 -19.98 21.61
CA GLY A 324 -11.17 -20.65 21.30
C GLY A 324 -11.75 -21.38 22.52
N SER A 325 -10.91 -22.12 23.25
CA SER A 325 -11.32 -22.82 24.48
C SER A 325 -11.76 -21.84 25.58
N LEU A 326 -11.07 -20.71 25.72
CA LEU A 326 -11.44 -19.66 26.67
C LEU A 326 -12.80 -19.04 26.31
N VAL A 327 -13.03 -18.73 25.04
CA VAL A 327 -14.31 -18.18 24.55
C VAL A 327 -15.44 -19.18 24.79
N VAL A 328 -15.25 -20.47 24.47
CA VAL A 328 -16.25 -21.52 24.75
C VAL A 328 -16.52 -21.62 26.25
N GLY A 329 -15.48 -21.64 27.09
CA GLY A 329 -15.62 -21.68 28.54
C GLY A 329 -16.39 -20.47 29.09
N LEU A 330 -16.09 -19.26 28.62
CA LEU A 330 -16.80 -18.04 28.99
C LEU A 330 -18.26 -18.07 28.55
N THR A 331 -18.55 -18.57 27.34
CA THR A 331 -19.92 -18.73 26.83
C THR A 331 -20.72 -19.72 27.67
N LEU A 332 -20.17 -20.89 27.97
CA LEU A 332 -20.81 -21.89 28.82
C LEU A 332 -21.06 -21.34 30.23
N PHE A 333 -20.08 -20.63 30.80
CA PHE A 333 -20.21 -20.01 32.10
C PHE A 333 -21.28 -18.90 32.12
N GLY A 334 -21.29 -18.02 31.12
CA GLY A 334 -22.29 -16.97 30.97
C GLY A 334 -23.70 -17.53 30.80
N ALA A 335 -23.87 -18.56 29.95
CA ALA A 335 -25.13 -19.25 29.74
C ALA A 335 -25.63 -19.95 31.01
N GLY A 336 -24.74 -20.68 31.71
CA GLY A 336 -25.06 -21.33 32.98
C GLY A 336 -25.47 -20.32 34.06
N ARG A 337 -24.81 -19.16 34.12
CA ARG A 337 -25.17 -18.09 35.05
C ARG A 337 -26.53 -17.48 34.70
N LEU A 338 -26.80 -17.21 33.43
CA LEU A 338 -28.09 -16.73 32.94
C LEU A 338 -29.22 -17.69 33.33
N PHE A 339 -29.04 -18.98 33.03
CA PHE A 339 -29.96 -20.04 33.42
C PHE A 339 -30.18 -20.06 34.94
N TYR A 340 -29.11 -20.04 35.73
CA TYR A 340 -29.20 -20.03 37.19
C TYR A 340 -29.95 -18.80 37.74
N THR A 341 -29.71 -17.61 37.18
CA THR A 341 -30.43 -16.38 37.57
C THR A 341 -31.91 -16.42 37.18
N SER A 342 -32.21 -16.90 35.97
CA SER A 342 -33.57 -17.05 35.46
C SER A 342 -34.36 -18.08 36.27
N ALA A 343 -33.76 -19.23 36.59
CA ALA A 343 -34.37 -20.28 37.41
C ALA A 343 -34.72 -19.81 38.83
N ARG A 344 -34.04 -18.77 39.35
CA ARG A 344 -34.37 -18.14 40.64
C ARG A 344 -35.34 -16.96 40.53
N GLY A 345 -36.00 -16.79 39.38
CA GLY A 345 -36.95 -15.71 39.13
C GLY A 345 -36.31 -14.31 39.05
N ARG A 346 -34.97 -14.23 38.94
CA ARG A 346 -34.27 -12.96 38.75
C ARG A 346 -34.03 -12.78 37.26
N LEU A 347 -34.92 -12.02 36.61
CA LEU A 347 -34.72 -11.62 35.23
C LEU A 347 -33.39 -10.86 35.09
N PRO A 348 -32.66 -11.05 33.97
CA PRO A 348 -31.48 -10.24 33.67
C PRO A 348 -31.83 -8.75 33.69
N ALA A 349 -30.83 -7.91 33.95
CA ALA A 349 -31.04 -6.46 33.91
C ALA A 349 -31.60 -6.03 32.53
N THR A 350 -32.51 -5.07 32.51
CA THR A 350 -33.16 -4.59 31.27
C THR A 350 -32.19 -4.28 30.13
N PRO A 351 -31.01 -3.63 30.36
CA PRO A 351 -30.02 -3.41 29.31
C PRO A 351 -29.56 -4.73 28.67
N MET A 352 -29.36 -5.78 29.47
CA MET A 352 -28.91 -7.08 29.01
C MET A 352 -29.98 -7.81 28.18
N LEU A 353 -31.26 -7.67 28.52
CA LEU A 353 -32.37 -8.21 27.72
C LEU A 353 -32.48 -7.50 26.36
N ILE A 354 -32.32 -6.17 26.34
CA ILE A 354 -32.29 -5.38 25.10
C ILE A 354 -31.10 -5.82 24.24
N GLY A 355 -29.93 -5.97 24.85
CA GLY A 355 -28.73 -6.45 24.17
C GLY A 355 -28.92 -7.85 23.57
N LEU A 356 -29.52 -8.79 24.32
CA LEU A 356 -29.83 -10.14 23.82
C LEU A 356 -30.81 -10.11 22.65
N GLY A 357 -31.89 -9.33 22.76
CA GLY A 357 -32.86 -9.17 21.67
C GLY A 357 -32.22 -8.58 20.41
N LEU A 358 -31.38 -7.56 20.56
CA LEU A 358 -30.62 -6.97 19.46
C LEU A 358 -29.65 -7.96 18.83
N ALA A 359 -28.92 -8.73 19.65
CA ALA A 359 -28.01 -9.74 19.14
C ALA A 359 -28.74 -10.80 18.32
N VAL A 360 -29.90 -11.27 18.76
CA VAL A 360 -30.70 -12.23 18.00
C VAL A 360 -31.17 -11.62 16.67
N VAL A 361 -31.70 -10.41 16.70
CA VAL A 361 -32.26 -9.75 15.51
C VAL A 361 -31.18 -9.33 14.51
N ILE A 362 -29.96 -9.04 14.96
CA ILE A 362 -28.83 -8.74 14.08
C ILE A 362 -28.17 -10.03 13.59
N LEU A 363 -27.83 -10.96 14.49
CA LEU A 363 -27.03 -12.14 14.19
C LEU A 363 -27.73 -13.11 13.25
N ILE A 364 -29.02 -13.38 13.45
CA ILE A 364 -29.73 -14.40 12.65
C ILE A 364 -29.79 -13.96 11.17
N PRO A 365 -30.29 -12.77 10.82
CA PRO A 365 -30.31 -12.32 9.42
C PRO A 365 -28.92 -12.18 8.80
N THR A 366 -27.94 -11.60 9.51
CA THR A 366 -26.59 -11.40 8.94
C THR A 366 -25.82 -12.71 8.79
N SER A 367 -25.99 -13.67 9.70
CA SER A 367 -25.41 -15.01 9.57
C SER A 367 -26.07 -15.80 8.44
N ALA A 368 -27.39 -15.69 8.28
CA ALA A 368 -28.10 -16.31 7.16
C ALA A 368 -27.63 -15.73 5.81
N ALA A 369 -27.51 -14.40 5.71
CA ALA A 369 -26.96 -13.75 4.51
C ALA A 369 -25.52 -14.20 4.22
N SER A 370 -24.69 -14.32 5.25
CA SER A 370 -23.30 -14.80 5.12
C SER A 370 -23.22 -16.26 4.66
N LEU A 371 -24.13 -17.12 5.13
CA LEU A 371 -24.20 -18.52 4.70
C LEU A 371 -24.68 -18.65 3.26
N ILE A 372 -25.63 -17.81 2.83
CA ILE A 372 -26.15 -17.77 1.47
C ILE A 372 -25.08 -17.26 0.49
N LEU A 373 -24.43 -16.15 0.82
CA LEU A 373 -23.41 -15.53 -0.02
C LEU A 373 -22.07 -16.24 0.16
N PHE A 374 -21.32 -15.84 1.19
CA PHE A 374 -20.05 -16.44 1.58
C PHE A 374 -19.59 -15.90 2.95
N PRO A 375 -19.15 -16.76 3.89
CA PRO A 375 -18.69 -16.31 5.20
C PRO A 375 -17.30 -15.68 5.10
N ARG A 376 -17.25 -14.35 5.13
CA ARG A 376 -16.00 -13.56 5.21
C ARG A 376 -15.80 -13.00 6.62
N VAL A 377 -14.55 -12.79 7.03
CA VAL A 377 -14.20 -12.22 8.33
C VAL A 377 -14.96 -10.91 8.66
N HIS A 378 -15.17 -10.05 7.67
CA HIS A 378 -15.88 -8.77 7.84
C HIS A 378 -17.41 -8.91 8.02
N TYR A 379 -18.00 -10.06 7.72
CA TYR A 379 -19.40 -10.36 8.04
C TYR A 379 -19.56 -11.01 9.42
N LEU A 380 -18.50 -11.66 9.91
CA LEU A 380 -18.55 -12.47 11.15
C LEU A 380 -18.20 -11.67 12.40
N PHE A 381 -17.27 -10.71 12.32
CA PHE A 381 -16.84 -9.96 13.49
C PHE A 381 -17.96 -9.16 14.19
N PRO A 382 -19.00 -8.61 13.53
CA PRO A 382 -20.06 -7.90 14.24
C PRO A 382 -20.84 -8.82 15.18
N GLY A 383 -21.16 -10.02 14.71
CA GLY A 383 -21.77 -11.06 15.53
C GLY A 383 -20.88 -11.47 16.69
N LEU A 384 -19.59 -11.70 16.42
CA LEU A 384 -18.60 -12.07 17.42
C LEU A 384 -18.49 -11.03 18.54
N LEU A 385 -18.38 -9.75 18.20
CA LEU A 385 -18.23 -8.67 19.19
C LEU A 385 -19.51 -8.44 20.01
N LEU A 386 -20.68 -8.50 19.36
CA LEU A 386 -21.95 -8.29 20.04
C LEU A 386 -22.29 -9.46 20.98
N VAL A 387 -22.15 -10.70 20.50
CA VAL A 387 -22.37 -11.92 21.31
C VAL A 387 -21.32 -12.03 22.40
N GLY A 388 -20.04 -11.79 22.09
CA GLY A 388 -18.95 -11.80 23.06
C GLY A 388 -19.19 -10.81 24.20
N SER A 389 -19.64 -9.59 23.86
CA SER A 389 -19.99 -8.58 24.86
C SER A 389 -21.14 -9.01 25.77
N LEU A 390 -22.14 -9.70 25.23
CA LEU A 390 -23.27 -10.24 26.00
C LEU A 390 -22.89 -11.42 26.87
N VAL A 391 -22.04 -12.31 26.38
CA VAL A 391 -21.50 -13.44 27.15
C VAL A 391 -20.72 -12.91 28.36
N LEU A 392 -19.86 -11.91 28.15
CA LEU A 392 -19.12 -11.25 29.23
C LEU A 392 -20.05 -10.56 30.22
N ALA A 393 -21.08 -9.86 29.73
CA ALA A 393 -22.11 -9.28 30.57
C ALA A 393 -22.85 -10.35 31.40
N ALA A 394 -23.25 -11.45 30.79
CA ALA A 394 -23.89 -12.58 31.46
C ALA A 394 -22.99 -13.15 32.57
N ALA A 395 -21.72 -13.34 32.25
CA ALA A 395 -20.73 -13.92 33.14
C ALA A 395 -20.40 -13.00 34.33
N PHE A 396 -20.35 -11.68 34.14
CA PHE A 396 -19.72 -10.77 35.11
C PHE A 396 -20.58 -9.60 35.60
N SER A 397 -21.75 -9.32 35.00
CA SER A 397 -22.62 -8.21 35.44
C SER A 397 -23.01 -8.31 36.92
N GLY A 398 -23.17 -7.16 37.58
CA GLY A 398 -23.69 -7.06 38.94
C GLY A 398 -22.82 -7.66 40.04
N ARG A 399 -21.55 -8.01 39.75
CA ARG A 399 -20.59 -8.40 40.79
C ARG A 399 -20.05 -7.16 41.49
N PRO A 400 -20.02 -7.12 42.84
CA PRO A 400 -19.41 -6.01 43.56
C PRO A 400 -17.92 -5.97 43.23
N ASN A 401 -17.48 -4.85 42.66
CA ASN A 401 -16.09 -4.67 42.28
C ASN A 401 -15.28 -4.36 43.54
N ARG A 402 -14.51 -5.34 44.02
CA ARG A 402 -13.78 -5.23 45.30
C ARG A 402 -12.54 -4.35 45.21
N VAL A 403 -12.10 -4.02 43.99
CA VAL A 403 -10.90 -3.21 43.75
C VAL A 403 -11.28 -1.73 43.69
N PRO A 404 -10.64 -0.84 44.46
CA PRO A 404 -10.89 0.61 44.39
C PRO A 404 -10.66 1.18 42.99
N ALA A 405 -11.44 2.18 42.60
CA ALA A 405 -11.32 2.79 41.27
C ALA A 405 -9.91 3.33 40.93
N PRO A 406 -9.18 3.99 41.86
CA PRO A 406 -7.80 4.44 41.59
C PRO A 406 -6.85 3.28 41.26
N VAL A 407 -7.00 2.13 41.93
CA VAL A 407 -6.18 0.94 41.68
C VAL A 407 -6.50 0.36 40.29
N GLN A 408 -7.78 0.35 39.89
CA GLN A 408 -8.16 -0.08 38.54
C GLN A 408 -7.53 0.82 37.47
N ILE A 409 -7.51 2.13 37.70
CA ILE A 409 -6.87 3.09 36.77
C ILE A 409 -5.36 2.86 36.73
N ALA A 410 -4.71 2.66 37.87
CA ALA A 410 -3.27 2.36 37.91
C ALA A 410 -2.94 1.08 37.11
N LEU A 411 -3.76 0.03 37.24
CA LEU A 411 -3.63 -1.19 36.44
C LEU A 411 -3.84 -0.93 34.95
N ALA A 412 -4.84 -0.12 34.59
CA ALA A 412 -5.06 0.28 33.20
C ALA A 412 -3.86 1.06 32.64
N VAL A 413 -3.28 1.99 33.40
CA VAL A 413 -2.05 2.71 33.01
C VAL A 413 -0.87 1.76 32.79
N LEU A 414 -0.69 0.76 33.67
CA LEU A 414 0.34 -0.26 33.48
C LEU A 414 0.12 -1.07 32.20
N LEU A 415 -1.14 -1.41 31.89
CA LEU A 415 -1.48 -2.08 30.63
C LEU A 415 -1.17 -1.20 29.41
N VAL A 416 -1.52 0.10 29.45
CA VAL A 416 -1.16 1.05 28.39
C VAL A 416 0.35 1.11 28.22
N GLY A 417 1.11 1.21 29.31
CA GLY A 417 2.58 1.19 29.29
C GLY A 417 3.12 -0.10 28.66
N ALA A 418 2.56 -1.26 28.99
CA ALA A 418 2.93 -2.52 28.36
C ALA A 418 2.59 -2.56 26.86
N GLY A 419 1.42 -2.04 26.47
CA GLY A 419 1.03 -1.91 25.06
C GLY A 419 1.99 -1.01 24.27
N TRP A 420 2.47 0.08 24.89
CA TRP A 420 3.49 0.96 24.33
C TRP A 420 4.85 0.28 24.13
N CYS A 421 5.23 -0.64 25.01
CA CYS A 421 6.44 -1.45 24.84
C CYS A 421 6.30 -2.48 23.71
N LEU A 422 5.09 -2.94 23.44
CA LEU A 422 4.79 -3.85 22.32
C LEU A 422 4.64 -3.11 20.98
N GLU A 423 4.69 -1.77 20.98
CA GLU A 423 4.44 -0.96 19.80
C GLU A 423 5.46 -1.25 18.68
N PRO A 424 4.99 -1.45 17.43
CA PRO A 424 5.82 -1.77 16.25
C PRO A 424 7.10 -0.96 16.08
N ARG A 425 7.00 0.36 16.22
CA ARG A 425 8.15 1.27 16.04
C ARG A 425 9.21 1.15 17.13
N ARG A 426 8.87 0.54 18.27
CA ARG A 426 9.73 0.45 19.46
C ARG A 426 10.16 -0.97 19.78
N ASN A 427 9.58 -1.96 19.11
CA ASN A 427 9.90 -3.36 19.30
C ASN A 427 10.62 -3.92 18.05
N PRO A 428 11.95 -4.06 18.07
CA PRO A 428 12.72 -4.57 16.93
C PRO A 428 12.44 -6.04 16.60
N HIS A 429 11.77 -6.78 17.48
CA HIS A 429 11.36 -8.17 17.26
C HIS A 429 9.93 -8.30 16.72
N TRP A 430 9.21 -7.19 16.61
CA TRP A 430 7.87 -7.20 16.05
C TRP A 430 7.97 -7.19 14.53
N ASP A 431 7.75 -8.35 13.91
CA ASP A 431 7.59 -8.51 12.46
C ASP A 431 6.08 -8.61 12.19
N PRO A 432 5.48 -7.67 11.46
CA PRO A 432 4.10 -7.78 10.99
C PRO A 432 3.98 -8.91 9.96
N ARG A 433 4.05 -10.17 10.39
CA ARG A 433 3.82 -11.29 9.47
C ARG A 433 2.34 -11.49 9.19
N ARG A 434 2.05 -11.44 7.89
CA ARG A 434 1.08 -12.26 7.13
C ARG A 434 -0.17 -12.62 7.92
N CYS A 435 -1.17 -11.75 7.90
CA CYS A 435 -2.51 -12.17 8.31
C CYS A 435 -2.99 -13.27 7.33
N HIS A 436 -2.95 -14.53 7.77
CA HIS A 436 -3.31 -15.71 6.99
C HIS A 436 -4.78 -15.75 6.56
N THR A 437 -5.61 -14.84 7.08
CA THR A 437 -7.03 -14.66 6.73
C THR A 437 -7.28 -14.43 5.24
N PHE A 438 -6.33 -13.83 4.53
CA PHE A 438 -6.54 -13.34 3.15
C PHE A 438 -5.80 -14.12 2.07
N ALA A 439 -4.97 -15.11 2.45
CA ALA A 439 -4.21 -15.93 1.53
C ALA A 439 -5.08 -16.79 0.58
N GLU A 440 -6.39 -16.87 0.82
CA GLU A 440 -7.31 -17.67 0.01
C GLU A 440 -7.92 -16.95 -1.20
N LEU A 441 -7.86 -15.61 -1.27
CA LEU A 441 -8.46 -14.85 -2.38
C LEU A 441 -7.41 -14.33 -3.37
N HIS A 442 -6.29 -13.81 -2.88
CA HIS A 442 -5.14 -13.40 -3.69
C HIS A 442 -3.86 -13.68 -2.88
N PRO A 443 -3.23 -14.86 -3.03
CA PRO A 443 -2.09 -15.27 -2.21
C PRO A 443 -0.91 -14.30 -2.27
N ASP A 444 -0.70 -13.62 -3.41
CA ASP A 444 0.54 -12.91 -3.69
C ASP A 444 0.42 -11.38 -3.68
N ALA A 445 -0.77 -10.82 -3.95
CA ALA A 445 -1.01 -9.37 -4.00
C ALA A 445 -0.93 -8.66 -2.64
N TYR A 446 -1.38 -9.31 -1.56
CA TYR A 446 -1.44 -8.71 -0.22
C TYR A 446 -0.21 -8.99 0.66
N ARG A 447 0.85 -9.59 0.10
CA ARG A 447 2.09 -9.90 0.83
C ARG A 447 3.15 -8.80 0.71
N GLN A 448 2.89 -7.76 -0.06
CA GLN A 448 3.90 -6.86 -0.57
C GLN A 448 3.66 -5.43 -0.07
N PRO A 449 4.70 -4.66 0.29
CA PRO A 449 4.58 -3.26 0.70
C PRO A 449 4.27 -2.28 -0.46
N VAL A 450 3.03 -2.32 -0.95
CA VAL A 450 2.34 -1.38 -1.85
C VAL A 450 2.57 0.09 -1.48
N ARG A 451 2.71 0.48 -0.21
CA ARG A 451 3.01 1.89 0.13
C ARG A 451 4.30 2.39 -0.51
N LYS A 452 5.34 1.55 -0.64
CA LYS A 452 6.57 1.94 -1.34
C LYS A 452 6.28 2.20 -2.82
N ALA A 453 5.48 1.34 -3.45
CA ALA A 453 5.02 1.55 -4.81
C ALA A 453 4.19 2.84 -4.96
N ILE A 454 3.29 3.14 -4.03
CA ILE A 454 2.49 4.38 -4.03
C ILE A 454 3.36 5.62 -3.80
N ALA A 455 4.33 5.55 -2.89
CA ALA A 455 5.28 6.64 -2.67
C ALA A 455 6.12 6.91 -3.93
N TYR A 456 6.48 5.85 -4.65
CA TYR A 456 7.15 5.95 -5.95
C TYR A 456 6.22 6.54 -7.02
N LEU A 457 4.95 6.11 -7.12
CA LEU A 457 4.00 6.74 -8.04
C LEU A 457 3.79 8.23 -7.70
N ARG A 458 3.75 8.59 -6.41
CA ARG A 458 3.65 9.99 -5.96
C ARG A 458 4.86 10.85 -6.34
N SER A 459 6.02 10.25 -6.62
CA SER A 459 7.19 11.00 -7.07
C SER A 459 7.16 11.36 -8.56
N PHE A 460 6.20 10.84 -9.33
CA PHE A 460 6.02 11.27 -10.72
C PHE A 460 5.49 12.71 -10.71
N ASP A 461 6.24 13.62 -11.32
CA ASP A 461 5.84 15.01 -11.51
C ASP A 461 5.36 15.19 -12.95
N PHE A 462 4.09 15.57 -13.14
CA PHE A 462 3.50 15.74 -14.47
C PHE A 462 3.66 17.19 -14.94
N VAL A 463 4.41 17.40 -16.02
CA VAL A 463 4.78 18.71 -16.63
C VAL A 463 3.62 19.67 -16.84
N THR A 464 2.40 19.15 -17.02
CA THR A 464 1.21 19.97 -17.20
C THR A 464 0.00 19.37 -16.49
N SER A 465 -0.89 20.23 -15.98
CA SER A 465 -2.20 19.85 -15.41
C SER A 465 -3.15 19.16 -16.41
N ARG A 466 -2.74 18.97 -17.67
CA ARG A 466 -3.53 18.33 -18.74
C ARG A 466 -3.13 16.88 -19.03
N LYS A 467 -1.93 16.43 -18.63
CA LYS A 467 -1.50 15.04 -18.82
C LYS A 467 -1.43 14.35 -17.47
N SER A 468 -2.56 13.79 -17.05
CA SER A 468 -2.67 13.00 -15.84
C SER A 468 -2.33 11.53 -16.11
N GLY A 469 -1.81 10.83 -15.11
CA GLY A 469 -1.56 9.40 -15.17
C GLY A 469 -2.88 8.64 -15.16
N ILE A 470 -3.36 8.23 -16.32
CA ILE A 470 -4.51 7.34 -16.49
C ILE A 470 -3.98 5.91 -16.38
N VAL A 471 -4.18 5.35 -15.20
CA VAL A 471 -3.60 4.07 -14.77
C VAL A 471 -4.64 2.97 -14.90
N PHE A 472 -4.35 1.98 -15.74
CA PHE A 472 -5.03 0.70 -15.73
C PHE A 472 -4.34 -0.24 -14.74
N ASP A 473 -5.07 -0.60 -13.69
CA ASP A 473 -4.55 -1.39 -12.57
C ASP A 473 -5.57 -2.45 -12.14
N ALA A 474 -5.14 -3.71 -12.16
CA ALA A 474 -5.94 -4.87 -11.74
C ALA A 474 -5.73 -5.27 -10.26
N GLU A 475 -4.88 -4.57 -9.52
CA GLU A 475 -4.65 -4.81 -8.08
C GLU A 475 -5.64 -4.06 -7.19
N GLY A 476 -6.47 -3.19 -7.76
CA GLY A 476 -7.62 -2.58 -7.06
C GLY A 476 -7.43 -1.13 -6.65
N GLY A 477 -6.71 -0.32 -7.45
CA GLY A 477 -6.79 1.14 -7.36
C GLY A 477 -5.58 1.80 -6.71
N LEU A 478 -4.37 1.36 -7.07
CA LEU A 478 -3.10 2.04 -6.74
C LEU A 478 -3.16 3.56 -6.99
N ALA A 479 -3.71 3.95 -8.15
CA ALA A 479 -3.82 5.34 -8.57
C ALA A 479 -4.65 6.21 -7.62
N ILE A 480 -5.63 5.63 -6.90
CA ILE A 480 -6.45 6.36 -5.92
C ILE A 480 -5.57 6.92 -4.79
N PHE A 481 -4.53 6.18 -4.41
CA PHE A 481 -3.59 6.57 -3.37
C PHE A 481 -2.39 7.37 -3.91
N ALA A 482 -2.08 7.25 -5.20
CA ALA A 482 -0.95 7.94 -5.84
C ALA A 482 -1.15 9.47 -5.93
N GLY A 483 -2.39 9.96 -5.86
CA GLY A 483 -2.68 11.39 -5.74
C GLY A 483 -3.63 11.91 -6.82
N ARG A 484 -3.89 13.22 -6.81
CA ARG A 484 -4.95 13.85 -7.62
C ARG A 484 -4.68 13.89 -9.12
N HIS A 485 -3.45 13.66 -9.53
CA HIS A 485 -3.05 13.62 -10.95
C HIS A 485 -3.09 12.21 -11.54
N PHE A 486 -3.56 11.22 -10.76
CA PHE A 486 -3.74 9.85 -11.21
C PHE A 486 -5.22 9.50 -11.26
N TYR A 487 -5.62 8.88 -12.36
CA TYR A 487 -6.98 8.39 -12.60
C TYR A 487 -6.93 6.89 -12.79
N TRP A 488 -7.68 6.18 -11.95
CA TRP A 488 -7.76 4.73 -12.06
C TRP A 488 -8.84 4.32 -13.05
N ILE A 489 -8.51 3.41 -13.97
CA ILE A 489 -9.47 2.67 -14.78
C ILE A 489 -9.72 1.32 -14.11
N ASP A 490 -10.95 1.14 -13.63
CA ASP A 490 -11.39 -0.11 -13.01
C ASP A 490 -11.53 -1.21 -14.08
N PRO A 491 -10.82 -2.35 -13.96
CA PRO A 491 -10.95 -3.46 -14.90
C PRO A 491 -12.36 -4.06 -14.96
N ILE A 492 -13.13 -3.99 -13.87
CA ILE A 492 -14.47 -4.58 -13.80
C ILE A 492 -15.50 -3.72 -14.55
N GLU A 493 -15.32 -2.39 -14.54
CA GLU A 493 -16.20 -1.47 -15.27
C GLU A 493 -15.78 -1.34 -16.76
N ASN A 494 -14.73 -2.04 -17.20
CA ASN A 494 -14.22 -1.99 -18.57
C ASN A 494 -14.70 -3.17 -19.42
N GLU A 495 -15.67 -2.93 -20.30
CA GLU A 495 -16.14 -3.91 -21.30
C GLU A 495 -15.35 -3.81 -22.63
N ASP A 496 -14.44 -2.83 -22.74
CA ASP A 496 -13.69 -2.51 -23.97
C ASP A 496 -12.43 -3.38 -24.10
N GLY A 497 -12.06 -3.78 -25.33
CA GLY A 497 -10.83 -4.56 -25.59
C GLY A 497 -9.56 -3.75 -25.29
N PHE A 498 -8.41 -4.42 -25.10
CA PHE A 498 -7.17 -3.76 -24.66
C PHE A 498 -6.72 -2.63 -25.59
N LYS A 499 -6.98 -2.78 -26.90
CA LYS A 499 -6.71 -1.73 -27.88
C LYS A 499 -7.52 -0.45 -27.60
N GLN A 500 -8.82 -0.57 -27.33
CA GLN A 500 -9.70 0.56 -27.03
C GLN A 500 -9.35 1.19 -25.68
N LEU A 501 -8.89 0.38 -24.73
CA LEU A 501 -8.36 0.88 -23.46
C LEU A 501 -7.17 1.84 -23.68
N LEU A 502 -6.23 1.49 -24.58
CA LEU A 502 -5.11 2.38 -24.91
C LEU A 502 -5.54 3.59 -25.74
N GLU A 503 -6.39 3.40 -26.75
CA GLU A 503 -6.74 4.43 -27.74
C GLU A 503 -7.88 5.36 -27.30
N ASP A 504 -9.02 4.82 -26.86
CA ASP A 504 -10.25 5.59 -26.57
C ASP A 504 -10.25 6.19 -25.15
N ARG A 505 -9.73 5.43 -24.17
CA ARG A 505 -9.62 5.90 -22.78
C ARG A 505 -8.34 6.69 -22.52
N GLY A 506 -7.41 6.71 -23.48
CA GLY A 506 -6.12 7.40 -23.36
C GLY A 506 -5.26 6.85 -22.23
N THR A 507 -5.34 5.54 -21.98
CA THR A 507 -4.55 4.89 -20.93
C THR A 507 -3.07 5.06 -21.24
N ASN A 508 -2.36 5.69 -20.33
CA ASN A 508 -0.96 6.04 -20.49
C ASN A 508 -0.08 5.40 -19.40
N MET A 509 -0.67 4.63 -18.50
CA MET A 509 0.03 3.80 -17.52
C MET A 509 -0.71 2.47 -17.34
N VAL A 510 0.02 1.35 -17.32
CA VAL A 510 -0.54 0.00 -17.17
C VAL A 510 0.28 -0.75 -16.12
N VAL A 511 -0.35 -1.16 -15.02
CA VAL A 511 0.31 -1.92 -13.95
C VAL A 511 0.44 -3.39 -14.36
N LEU A 512 1.66 -3.80 -14.69
CA LEU A 512 2.04 -5.16 -15.06
C LEU A 512 2.15 -6.04 -13.80
N SER A 513 1.00 -6.46 -13.26
CA SER A 513 0.93 -7.30 -12.07
C SER A 513 0.49 -8.74 -12.38
N PRO A 514 0.64 -9.69 -11.43
CA PRO A 514 0.06 -11.02 -11.55
C PRO A 514 -1.47 -10.98 -11.72
N ALA A 515 -2.20 -10.05 -11.08
CA ALA A 515 -3.64 -9.93 -11.28
C ALA A 515 -3.99 -9.53 -12.71
N LEU A 516 -3.25 -8.58 -13.31
CA LEU A 516 -3.47 -8.17 -14.70
C LEU A 516 -3.19 -9.32 -15.67
N LYS A 517 -2.09 -10.06 -15.49
CA LYS A 517 -1.74 -11.20 -16.37
C LYS A 517 -2.77 -12.34 -16.33
N ASN A 518 -3.47 -12.47 -15.21
CA ASN A 518 -4.51 -13.48 -15.01
C ASN A 518 -5.93 -12.95 -15.26
N LEU A 519 -6.06 -11.76 -15.85
CA LEU A 519 -7.33 -11.13 -16.18
C LEU A 519 -7.95 -11.82 -17.41
N PRO A 520 -9.04 -12.59 -17.26
CA PRO A 520 -9.66 -13.36 -18.33
C PRO A 520 -10.21 -12.53 -19.50
N GLU A 521 -10.67 -11.30 -19.25
CA GLU A 521 -11.18 -10.39 -20.29
C GLU A 521 -10.12 -10.10 -21.35
N LEU A 522 -8.85 -10.11 -20.93
CA LEU A 522 -7.70 -9.89 -21.79
C LEU A 522 -6.95 -11.19 -22.11
N ALA A 523 -7.35 -12.33 -21.53
CA ALA A 523 -6.65 -13.60 -21.71
C ALA A 523 -6.70 -14.13 -23.14
N ASP A 524 -7.72 -13.76 -23.92
CA ASP A 524 -7.83 -14.06 -25.35
C ASP A 524 -7.56 -12.83 -26.25
N ASP A 525 -7.20 -11.67 -25.66
CA ASP A 525 -6.95 -10.44 -26.40
C ASP A 525 -5.55 -10.44 -27.03
N GLU A 526 -5.49 -10.54 -28.35
CA GLU A 526 -4.23 -10.58 -29.10
C GLU A 526 -3.40 -9.28 -28.94
N HIS A 527 -4.04 -8.11 -28.82
CA HIS A 527 -3.32 -6.85 -28.59
C HIS A 527 -2.69 -6.82 -27.20
N PHE A 528 -3.39 -7.34 -26.19
CA PHE A 528 -2.84 -7.48 -24.85
C PHE A 528 -1.64 -8.42 -24.80
N HIS A 529 -1.70 -9.59 -25.44
CA HIS A 529 -0.55 -10.51 -25.50
C HIS A 529 0.66 -9.91 -26.20
N ARG A 530 0.45 -9.19 -27.31
CA ARG A 530 1.52 -8.47 -28.01
C ARG A 530 2.10 -7.37 -27.12
N PHE A 531 1.26 -6.64 -26.39
CA PHE A 531 1.71 -5.63 -25.44
C PHE A 531 2.52 -6.23 -24.30
N LEU A 532 2.08 -7.35 -23.70
CA LEU A 532 2.84 -8.02 -22.64
C LEU A 532 4.19 -8.56 -23.12
N ALA A 533 4.27 -8.99 -24.38
CA ALA A 533 5.50 -9.48 -24.99
C ALA A 533 6.51 -8.36 -25.27
N ASP A 534 6.04 -7.20 -25.74
CA ASP A 534 6.88 -6.04 -26.04
C ASP A 534 6.11 -4.71 -25.83
N PRO A 535 6.04 -4.19 -24.59
CA PRO A 535 5.42 -2.89 -24.34
C PRO A 535 6.11 -1.72 -25.06
N VAL A 536 7.40 -1.89 -25.41
CA VAL A 536 8.22 -0.84 -26.04
C VAL A 536 7.75 -0.55 -27.47
N ALA A 537 7.31 -1.59 -28.19
CA ALA A 537 6.69 -1.45 -29.51
C ALA A 537 5.38 -0.63 -29.49
N PHE A 538 4.69 -0.59 -28.34
CA PHE A 538 3.47 0.21 -28.16
C PHE A 538 3.76 1.64 -27.67
N GLY A 539 5.04 2.02 -27.58
CA GLY A 539 5.42 3.35 -27.11
C GLY A 539 5.43 3.48 -25.59
N PHE A 540 5.55 2.38 -24.83
CA PHE A 540 5.67 2.39 -23.38
C PHE A 540 7.11 2.05 -22.94
N GLY A 541 7.55 2.55 -21.79
CA GLY A 541 8.72 2.06 -21.07
C GLY A 541 8.29 1.33 -19.80
N ILE A 542 9.10 0.37 -19.35
CA ILE A 542 8.78 -0.46 -18.17
C ILE A 542 9.58 0.06 -16.99
N VAL A 543 8.90 0.30 -15.86
CA VAL A 543 9.50 0.74 -14.61
C VAL A 543 9.15 -0.27 -13.52
N SER A 544 10.13 -0.71 -12.72
CA SER A 544 9.87 -1.60 -11.59
C SER A 544 9.32 -0.82 -10.41
N LEU A 545 8.27 -1.31 -9.75
CA LEU A 545 7.70 -0.65 -8.58
C LEU A 545 8.41 -1.15 -7.30
N PRO A 546 8.96 -0.26 -6.47
CA PRO A 546 9.73 -0.68 -5.30
C PRO A 546 8.83 -1.32 -4.24
N GLY A 547 9.34 -2.40 -3.64
CA GLY A 547 8.63 -3.13 -2.58
C GLY A 547 7.54 -4.07 -3.06
N VAL A 548 7.22 -4.10 -4.35
CA VAL A 548 6.29 -5.05 -4.95
C VAL A 548 6.98 -5.82 -6.09
N ASP A 549 6.44 -6.96 -6.50
CA ASP A 549 6.88 -7.75 -7.65
C ASP A 549 6.22 -7.28 -8.97
N TRP A 550 5.59 -6.10 -8.93
CA TRP A 550 4.91 -5.48 -10.06
C TRP A 550 5.87 -4.56 -10.82
N SER A 551 5.60 -4.42 -12.11
CA SER A 551 6.16 -3.35 -12.91
C SER A 551 5.03 -2.46 -13.42
N ILE A 552 5.33 -1.26 -13.87
CA ILE A 552 4.38 -0.37 -14.53
C ILE A 552 4.92 -0.03 -15.91
N ALA A 553 4.13 -0.32 -16.94
CA ALA A 553 4.36 0.20 -18.27
C ALA A 553 3.82 1.63 -18.31
N VAL A 554 4.68 2.60 -18.60
CA VAL A 554 4.33 4.01 -18.65
C VAL A 554 4.54 4.48 -20.08
N GLU A 555 3.55 5.16 -20.66
CA GLU A 555 3.66 5.76 -21.99
C GLU A 555 4.93 6.61 -22.01
N LYS A 556 5.77 6.44 -23.04
CA LYS A 556 7.02 7.19 -23.16
C LYS A 556 6.75 8.68 -23.01
N SER A 557 5.62 9.16 -23.56
CA SER A 557 5.07 10.53 -23.42
C SER A 557 4.88 11.07 -21.99
N LEU A 558 4.82 10.19 -20.98
CA LEU A 558 4.77 10.50 -19.55
C LEU A 558 6.05 10.17 -18.79
N LEU A 559 6.91 9.32 -19.35
CA LEU A 559 8.26 9.09 -18.84
C LEU A 559 9.15 10.31 -19.04
N TRP A 560 8.62 11.47 -19.41
CA TRP A 560 9.36 12.68 -19.72
C TRP A 560 9.21 13.77 -18.64
N THR A 561 9.72 13.58 -17.41
CA THR A 561 10.21 14.70 -16.57
C THR A 561 10.96 14.36 -15.28
N THR A 562 12.18 14.88 -15.15
CA THR A 562 12.55 15.68 -13.96
C THR A 562 12.74 17.14 -14.39
N PRO A 563 12.28 18.13 -13.62
CA PRO A 563 12.64 19.54 -13.81
C PRO A 563 14.04 19.93 -13.31
N ARG A 564 14.84 18.96 -12.83
CA ARG A 564 16.08 19.22 -12.05
C ARG A 564 17.36 18.67 -12.67
N GLY A 565 17.30 18.04 -13.84
CA GLY A 565 18.50 17.58 -14.55
C GLY A 565 18.98 18.61 -15.58
N ARG A 566 20.30 18.67 -15.81
CA ARG A 566 20.87 19.37 -16.96
C ARG A 566 20.91 18.43 -18.16
N HIS A 567 20.55 18.92 -19.34
CA HIS A 567 20.42 18.10 -20.55
C HIS A 567 21.18 18.74 -21.72
N PHE A 568 21.92 17.91 -22.45
CA PHE A 568 22.90 18.37 -23.43
C PHE A 568 22.92 17.48 -24.66
N THR A 569 23.46 17.99 -25.77
CA THR A 569 23.74 17.17 -26.97
C THR A 569 25.23 17.22 -27.25
N TYR A 570 25.92 16.12 -26.95
CA TYR A 570 27.36 15.98 -27.08
C TYR A 570 27.67 14.55 -27.53
N GLY A 571 28.28 14.40 -28.71
CA GLY A 571 28.53 13.10 -29.35
C GLY A 571 27.44 12.62 -30.34
N VAL A 572 27.49 11.34 -30.69
CA VAL A 572 26.55 10.64 -31.60
C VAL A 572 26.32 9.17 -31.16
N GLU A 573 25.49 8.43 -31.91
CA GLU A 573 25.28 7.00 -31.73
C GLU A 573 26.60 6.21 -31.66
N ARG A 574 26.70 5.30 -30.69
CA ARG A 574 27.84 4.39 -30.42
C ARG A 574 29.11 5.03 -29.84
N ASP A 575 29.09 6.32 -29.55
CA ASP A 575 30.13 6.89 -28.71
C ASP A 575 30.08 6.27 -27.31
N ILE A 576 31.24 6.20 -26.66
CA ILE A 576 31.34 5.79 -25.26
C ILE A 576 31.33 7.06 -24.40
N PRO A 577 30.36 7.25 -23.49
CA PRO A 577 30.30 8.43 -22.65
C PRO A 577 31.38 8.40 -21.58
N LEU A 578 31.85 9.58 -21.20
CA LEU A 578 32.86 9.84 -20.17
C LEU A 578 32.40 10.97 -19.26
N ALA A 579 33.00 11.02 -18.07
CA ALA A 579 32.87 12.09 -17.11
C ALA A 579 34.25 12.42 -16.54
N GLY A 580 34.46 13.69 -16.22
CA GLY A 580 35.61 14.13 -15.44
C GLY A 580 35.70 15.63 -15.34
N ASP A 581 36.45 16.12 -14.35
CA ASP A 581 36.75 17.54 -14.16
C ASP A 581 37.86 17.97 -15.15
N TRP A 582 37.46 18.36 -16.36
CA TRP A 582 38.43 18.69 -17.41
C TRP A 582 39.09 20.05 -17.21
N ASN A 583 38.49 20.91 -16.37
CA ASN A 583 38.88 22.30 -16.20
C ASN A 583 39.36 22.66 -14.77
N GLY A 584 39.29 21.71 -13.83
CA GLY A 584 39.77 21.83 -12.46
C GLY A 584 38.87 22.68 -11.56
N ASP A 585 37.56 22.76 -11.84
CA ASP A 585 36.62 23.59 -11.07
C ASP A 585 35.86 22.85 -9.97
N GLY A 586 36.15 21.56 -9.80
CA GLY A 586 35.55 20.64 -8.84
C GLY A 586 34.21 20.09 -9.29
N ARG A 587 33.82 20.21 -10.57
CA ARG A 587 32.63 19.57 -11.15
C ARG A 587 33.04 18.72 -12.34
N HIS A 588 32.39 17.58 -12.49
CA HIS A 588 32.59 16.77 -13.69
C HIS A 588 31.81 17.35 -14.88
N GLU A 589 32.49 17.46 -16.01
CA GLU A 589 31.93 17.72 -17.32
C GLU A 589 31.75 16.42 -18.12
N ILE A 590 31.00 16.51 -19.22
CA ILE A 590 30.73 15.37 -20.10
C ILE A 590 31.85 15.21 -21.14
N GLY A 591 32.03 13.98 -21.62
CA GLY A 591 32.93 13.69 -22.73
C GLY A 591 32.47 12.47 -23.51
N VAL A 592 33.04 12.30 -24.70
CA VAL A 592 32.81 11.10 -25.51
C VAL A 592 34.10 10.54 -26.10
N PHE A 593 34.19 9.22 -26.15
CA PHE A 593 35.25 8.51 -26.86
C PHE A 593 34.71 7.88 -28.14
N ARG A 594 35.41 8.15 -29.25
CA ARG A 594 35.10 7.61 -30.57
C ARG A 594 36.38 7.24 -31.29
N GLN A 595 36.54 5.95 -31.59
CA GLN A 595 37.61 5.45 -32.48
C GLN A 595 39.04 5.87 -32.07
N GLY A 596 39.34 5.93 -30.77
CA GLY A 596 40.66 6.36 -30.27
C GLY A 596 40.78 7.84 -29.94
N LEU A 597 39.74 8.63 -30.22
CA LEU A 597 39.69 10.06 -29.92
C LEU A 597 38.77 10.34 -28.73
N PHE A 598 39.23 11.18 -27.81
CA PHE A 598 38.44 11.77 -26.73
C PHE A 598 38.00 13.17 -27.18
N SER A 599 36.72 13.48 -27.02
CA SER A 599 36.16 14.83 -27.14
C SER A 599 35.63 15.22 -25.76
N LEU A 600 36.18 16.28 -25.18
CA LEU A 600 35.94 16.69 -23.80
C LEU A 600 35.30 18.08 -23.79
N ASP A 601 34.15 18.22 -23.15
CA ASP A 601 33.35 19.44 -23.00
C ASP A 601 34.01 20.39 -21.98
N THR A 602 35.12 21.03 -22.37
CA THR A 602 36.04 21.65 -21.39
C THR A 602 35.47 22.93 -20.77
N ASP A 603 34.58 23.62 -21.49
CA ASP A 603 33.88 24.81 -20.97
C ASP A 603 32.55 24.50 -20.26
N GLY A 604 32.14 23.22 -20.25
CA GLY A 604 30.99 22.70 -19.51
C GLY A 604 29.63 23.21 -20.01
N ASP A 605 29.54 23.71 -21.25
CA ASP A 605 28.30 24.24 -21.81
C ASP A 605 27.38 23.15 -22.42
N GLY A 606 27.93 21.94 -22.61
CA GLY A 606 27.26 20.76 -23.13
C GLY A 606 26.93 20.83 -24.62
N ALA A 607 27.67 21.63 -25.38
CA ALA A 607 27.58 21.75 -26.82
C ALA A 607 28.98 21.82 -27.45
N TYR A 608 29.24 20.95 -28.43
CA TYR A 608 30.56 20.90 -29.02
C TYR A 608 30.98 22.20 -29.74
N ASP A 609 32.09 22.80 -29.30
CA ASP A 609 32.79 23.91 -29.96
C ASP A 609 34.30 23.63 -30.08
N ALA A 610 34.82 23.60 -31.31
CA ALA A 610 36.23 23.34 -31.57
C ALA A 610 37.20 24.44 -31.07
N GLU A 611 36.71 25.63 -30.69
CA GLU A 611 37.52 26.69 -30.09
C GLU A 611 37.73 26.51 -28.58
N CYS A 612 36.74 25.97 -27.87
CA CYS A 612 36.73 25.82 -26.41
C CYS A 612 36.99 24.37 -25.96
N ASP A 613 36.57 23.38 -26.74
CA ASP A 613 36.68 21.96 -26.39
C ASP A 613 38.01 21.33 -26.75
N ARG A 614 38.38 20.34 -25.95
CA ARG A 614 39.61 19.56 -26.12
C ARG A 614 39.31 18.25 -26.85
N VAL A 615 39.99 18.05 -27.99
CA VAL A 615 40.01 16.76 -28.70
C VAL A 615 41.39 16.14 -28.56
N VAL A 616 41.45 14.94 -28.00
CA VAL A 616 42.69 14.24 -27.63
C VAL A 616 42.79 12.90 -28.35
N ALA A 617 43.94 12.61 -28.95
CA ALA A 617 44.19 11.37 -29.70
C ALA A 617 45.11 10.42 -28.91
N PHE A 618 44.56 9.79 -27.87
CA PHE A 618 45.33 8.95 -26.94
C PHE A 618 45.11 7.43 -27.14
N GLY A 619 44.08 7.03 -27.89
CA GLY A 619 43.70 5.62 -28.07
C GLY A 619 43.67 5.14 -29.52
N ILE A 620 43.27 3.88 -29.68
CA ILE A 620 42.87 3.26 -30.95
C ILE A 620 41.43 2.74 -30.86
N PRO A 621 40.77 2.41 -31.98
CA PRO A 621 39.35 2.02 -31.96
C PRO A 621 38.98 0.80 -31.12
N SER A 622 39.92 -0.09 -30.80
CA SER A 622 39.68 -1.28 -29.97
C SER A 622 39.86 -1.05 -28.48
N ASP A 623 40.35 0.12 -28.08
CA ASP A 623 40.60 0.43 -26.68
C ASP A 623 39.30 0.76 -25.93
N LYS A 624 39.30 0.50 -24.62
CA LYS A 624 38.27 1.01 -23.72
C LYS A 624 38.80 2.29 -23.06
N PRO A 625 38.08 3.42 -23.12
CA PRO A 625 38.53 4.67 -22.49
C PRO A 625 38.42 4.59 -20.97
N VAL A 626 39.31 5.29 -20.29
CA VAL A 626 39.28 5.54 -18.84
C VAL A 626 39.68 6.99 -18.59
N THR A 627 39.20 7.58 -17.50
CA THR A 627 39.47 8.97 -17.10
C THR A 627 39.63 9.04 -15.58
N GLY A 628 40.49 9.94 -15.11
CA GLY A 628 40.73 10.17 -13.68
C GLY A 628 41.96 11.06 -13.42
N ASP A 629 42.08 11.56 -12.19
CA ASP A 629 43.20 12.37 -11.70
C ASP A 629 44.36 11.45 -11.27
N TRP A 630 45.23 11.12 -12.22
CA TRP A 630 46.34 10.19 -11.97
C TRP A 630 47.49 10.80 -11.14
N ASP A 631 47.68 12.12 -11.23
CA ASP A 631 48.85 12.80 -10.67
C ASP A 631 48.55 13.64 -9.41
N GLY A 632 47.27 13.78 -9.08
CA GLY A 632 46.74 14.42 -7.88
C GLY A 632 46.71 15.95 -7.97
N ASP A 633 46.61 16.52 -9.17
CA ASP A 633 46.56 17.97 -9.37
C ASP A 633 45.13 18.55 -9.36
N GLY A 634 44.12 17.67 -9.26
CA GLY A 634 42.70 18.00 -9.24
C GLY A 634 42.07 18.16 -10.63
N ILE A 635 42.75 17.73 -11.70
CA ILE A 635 42.23 17.73 -13.08
C ILE A 635 42.21 16.29 -13.60
N ASP A 636 41.08 15.89 -14.18
CA ASP A 636 40.98 14.56 -14.76
C ASP A 636 41.68 14.44 -16.11
N ASP A 637 42.48 13.38 -16.24
CA ASP A 637 43.27 13.07 -17.41
C ASP A 637 42.76 11.82 -18.14
N VAL A 638 43.16 11.69 -19.40
CA VAL A 638 42.72 10.58 -20.26
C VAL A 638 43.60 9.34 -20.11
N GLY A 639 43.02 8.17 -20.31
CA GLY A 639 43.75 6.91 -20.38
C GLY A 639 43.00 5.87 -21.21
N VAL A 640 43.67 4.76 -21.51
CA VAL A 640 43.06 3.62 -22.21
C VAL A 640 43.39 2.29 -21.57
N TYR A 641 42.42 1.39 -21.59
CA TYR A 641 42.60 -0.03 -21.31
C TYR A 641 42.70 -0.81 -22.62
N ARG A 642 43.84 -1.47 -22.83
CA ARG A 642 44.20 -2.21 -24.03
C ARG A 642 44.67 -3.61 -23.66
N GLU A 643 43.86 -4.61 -24.00
CA GLU A 643 44.25 -6.04 -23.97
C GLU A 643 44.91 -6.48 -22.64
N GLY A 644 44.36 -6.08 -21.49
CA GLY A 644 44.92 -6.44 -20.18
C GLY A 644 45.88 -5.40 -19.57
N SER A 645 46.11 -4.27 -20.23
CA SER A 645 47.02 -3.23 -19.76
C SER A 645 46.35 -1.86 -19.75
N PHE A 646 46.56 -1.10 -18.68
CA PHE A 646 46.26 0.32 -18.61
C PHE A 646 47.43 1.11 -19.21
N VAL A 647 47.10 2.13 -19.99
CA VAL A 647 48.01 3.18 -20.44
C VAL A 647 47.39 4.50 -19.98
N LEU A 648 48.06 5.21 -19.07
CA LEU A 648 47.54 6.42 -18.43
C LEU A 648 48.41 7.62 -18.77
N ASP A 649 47.77 8.76 -19.06
CA ASP A 649 48.44 10.04 -19.35
C ASP A 649 48.86 10.74 -18.06
N LEU A 650 49.93 10.28 -17.42
CA LEU A 650 50.39 10.80 -16.12
C LEU A 650 50.91 12.24 -16.13
N ASN A 651 51.11 12.84 -17.29
CA ASN A 651 51.67 14.19 -17.40
C ASN A 651 50.63 15.21 -17.92
N GLY A 652 49.37 14.78 -18.06
CA GLY A 652 48.21 15.55 -18.49
C GLY A 652 48.33 16.26 -19.83
N ASN A 653 49.28 15.85 -20.68
CA ASN A 653 49.59 16.61 -21.90
C ASN A 653 48.69 16.24 -23.09
N GLY A 654 47.85 15.21 -22.95
CA GLY A 654 46.92 14.72 -23.96
C GLY A 654 47.61 14.05 -25.15
N ARG A 655 48.82 13.53 -24.98
CA ARG A 655 49.60 12.93 -26.07
C ARG A 655 50.16 11.59 -25.64
N PHE A 656 50.13 10.66 -26.57
CA PHE A 656 50.80 9.40 -26.37
C PHE A 656 52.33 9.61 -26.48
N ASP A 657 53.05 9.57 -25.35
CA ASP A 657 54.50 9.57 -25.21
C ASP A 657 55.06 8.38 -24.39
N ALA A 658 55.65 7.41 -25.09
CA ALA A 658 56.17 6.15 -24.50
C ALA A 658 57.19 6.29 -23.34
N GLU A 659 57.67 7.49 -23.04
CA GLU A 659 58.62 7.78 -21.96
C GLU A 659 57.96 8.33 -20.68
N SER A 660 56.73 8.85 -20.73
CA SER A 660 56.03 9.44 -19.56
C SER A 660 54.73 8.77 -19.18
N GLU A 661 54.21 7.84 -19.98
CA GLU A 661 52.99 7.12 -19.63
C GLU A 661 53.24 5.96 -18.68
N LEU A 662 52.28 5.72 -17.78
CA LEU A 662 52.25 4.48 -17.03
C LEU A 662 51.64 3.38 -17.89
N SER A 663 52.47 2.42 -18.31
CA SER A 663 51.98 1.13 -18.82
C SER A 663 51.90 0.13 -17.68
N LEU A 664 50.68 -0.07 -17.16
CA LEU A 664 50.41 -0.98 -16.06
C LEU A 664 49.66 -2.22 -16.54
N ARG A 665 50.34 -3.37 -16.55
CA ARG A 665 49.69 -4.65 -16.82
C ARG A 665 48.88 -5.10 -15.61
N PHE A 666 47.57 -4.93 -15.68
CA PHE A 666 46.63 -5.29 -14.63
C PHE A 666 45.27 -5.66 -15.25
N GLY A 667 45.03 -6.96 -15.39
CA GLY A 667 43.83 -7.52 -16.03
C GLY A 667 44.14 -8.52 -17.14
N GLU A 668 43.09 -9.01 -17.80
CA GLU A 668 43.13 -9.93 -18.92
C GLU A 668 42.33 -9.38 -20.11
N PRO A 669 42.66 -9.80 -21.35
CA PRO A 669 41.81 -9.52 -22.50
C PRO A 669 40.35 -9.88 -22.25
N GLY A 670 39.46 -8.90 -22.35
CA GLY A 670 38.02 -9.06 -22.14
C GLY A 670 37.49 -8.50 -20.82
N ASP A 671 38.34 -8.21 -19.83
CA ASP A 671 37.91 -7.54 -18.60
C ASP A 671 37.39 -6.12 -18.89
N ASP A 672 36.48 -5.63 -18.06
CA ASP A 672 36.00 -4.24 -18.09
C ASP A 672 36.79 -3.38 -17.10
N PRO A 673 37.40 -2.26 -17.53
CA PRO A 673 38.11 -1.36 -16.62
C PRO A 673 37.11 -0.60 -15.73
N VAL A 674 37.55 -0.24 -14.53
CA VAL A 674 36.85 0.65 -13.59
C VAL A 674 37.90 1.50 -12.88
N ILE A 675 37.60 2.78 -12.66
CA ILE A 675 38.50 3.77 -12.08
C ILE A 675 37.83 4.34 -10.83
N GLY A 676 38.64 4.73 -9.85
CA GLY A 676 38.20 5.52 -8.70
C GLY A 676 39.28 5.66 -7.63
N ASP A 677 39.15 6.64 -6.75
CA ASP A 677 39.98 6.83 -5.56
C ASP A 677 39.58 5.83 -4.45
N TRP A 678 40.18 4.63 -4.51
CA TRP A 678 39.82 3.54 -3.60
C TRP A 678 40.28 3.75 -2.16
N ASP A 679 41.30 4.60 -1.92
CA ASP A 679 41.91 4.78 -0.60
C ASP A 679 41.75 6.17 0.00
N GLY A 680 41.21 7.12 -0.77
CA GLY A 680 40.84 8.47 -0.36
C GLY A 680 42.04 9.41 -0.31
N ASP A 681 43.09 9.16 -1.10
CA ASP A 681 44.29 9.98 -1.14
C ASP A 681 44.22 11.17 -2.13
N GLY A 682 43.09 11.27 -2.86
CA GLY A 682 42.82 12.29 -3.85
C GLY A 682 43.40 11.97 -5.24
N LYS A 683 43.78 10.71 -5.50
CA LYS A 683 44.24 10.23 -6.80
C LYS A 683 43.41 9.05 -7.25
N ASP A 684 43.13 9.01 -8.54
CA ASP A 684 42.41 7.89 -9.13
C ASP A 684 43.30 6.66 -9.32
N ASP A 685 42.73 5.52 -8.92
CA ASP A 685 43.34 4.21 -9.00
C ASP A 685 42.67 3.32 -10.06
N VAL A 686 43.28 2.17 -10.37
CA VAL A 686 42.78 1.27 -11.42
C VAL A 686 42.12 0.01 -10.87
N GLY A 687 41.09 -0.46 -11.54
CA GLY A 687 40.40 -1.70 -11.24
C GLY A 687 39.96 -2.44 -12.51
N VAL A 688 39.73 -3.74 -12.40
CA VAL A 688 39.07 -4.52 -13.45
C VAL A 688 37.89 -5.31 -12.91
N PHE A 689 36.82 -5.41 -13.70
CA PHE A 689 35.65 -6.23 -13.43
C PHE A 689 35.65 -7.47 -14.32
N ARG A 690 35.51 -8.63 -13.69
CA ARG A 690 35.49 -9.93 -14.35
C ARG A 690 34.45 -10.83 -13.71
N ASN A 691 33.45 -11.23 -14.50
CA ASN A 691 32.47 -12.25 -14.14
C ASN A 691 31.75 -12.02 -12.78
N GLY A 692 31.47 -10.76 -12.41
CA GLY A 692 30.82 -10.43 -11.13
C GLY A 692 31.79 -10.08 -9.99
N VAL A 693 33.09 -10.02 -10.26
CA VAL A 693 34.14 -9.74 -9.27
C VAL A 693 34.95 -8.52 -9.69
N PHE A 694 35.13 -7.57 -8.77
CA PHE A 694 36.01 -6.42 -8.89
C PHE A 694 37.40 -6.76 -8.36
N PHE A 695 38.43 -6.34 -9.09
CA PHE A 695 39.83 -6.45 -8.71
C PHE A 695 40.40 -5.03 -8.67
N LEU A 696 40.49 -4.44 -7.48
CA LEU A 696 40.83 -3.02 -7.28
C LEU A 696 42.30 -2.89 -6.87
N ARG A 697 43.04 -1.95 -7.48
CA ARG A 697 44.47 -1.79 -7.27
C ARG A 697 44.89 -0.33 -7.20
N GLN A 698 45.54 -0.01 -6.08
CA GLN A 698 46.21 1.26 -5.91
C GLN A 698 47.42 1.43 -6.83
N VAL A 699 47.49 2.56 -7.52
CA VAL A 699 48.58 2.99 -8.39
C VAL A 699 49.74 3.48 -7.51
N GLY A 700 50.95 2.96 -7.74
CA GLY A 700 52.14 3.31 -6.95
C GLY A 700 52.38 2.49 -5.67
N ALA A 701 51.42 1.70 -5.19
CA ALA A 701 51.59 0.80 -4.03
C ALA A 701 52.37 -0.49 -4.38
N PRO A 702 53.21 -1.03 -3.46
CA PRO A 702 53.95 -2.27 -3.69
C PRO A 702 53.03 -3.51 -3.65
N ASN A 703 52.72 -4.06 -4.82
CA ASN A 703 52.04 -5.34 -5.12
C ASN A 703 50.88 -5.77 -4.18
N GLY A 704 49.66 -5.62 -4.69
CA GLY A 704 48.43 -6.23 -4.17
C GLY A 704 47.22 -5.69 -4.93
N TYR A 705 46.11 -6.41 -4.92
CA TYR A 705 44.80 -5.93 -5.33
C TYR A 705 43.76 -6.48 -4.33
N VAL A 706 42.61 -5.83 -4.24
CA VAL A 706 41.47 -6.27 -3.41
C VAL A 706 40.43 -6.92 -4.31
N GLU A 707 39.91 -8.09 -3.89
CA GLU A 707 38.80 -8.76 -4.57
C GLU A 707 37.48 -8.41 -3.87
N VAL A 708 36.50 -7.91 -4.65
CA VAL A 708 35.17 -7.57 -4.14
C VAL A 708 34.10 -8.25 -4.99
N TYR A 709 33.17 -8.94 -4.33
CA TYR A 709 32.13 -9.74 -4.98
C TYR A 709 30.81 -8.96 -4.98
N TYR A 710 30.56 -8.20 -6.05
CA TYR A 710 29.44 -7.24 -6.12
C TYR A 710 28.76 -7.28 -7.50
N GLY A 711 28.47 -8.46 -8.05
CA GLY A 711 27.79 -8.54 -9.35
C GLY A 711 27.60 -9.96 -9.88
N VAL A 712 27.09 -10.07 -11.11
CA VAL A 712 27.06 -11.30 -11.91
C VAL A 712 27.77 -11.11 -13.24
N ALA A 713 28.03 -12.19 -13.97
CA ALA A 713 28.82 -12.16 -15.20
C ALA A 713 28.24 -11.34 -16.36
N SER A 714 26.95 -11.02 -16.35
CA SER A 714 26.31 -10.18 -17.39
C SER A 714 26.32 -8.68 -17.07
N ASP A 715 26.78 -8.30 -15.88
CA ASP A 715 26.80 -6.91 -15.45
C ASP A 715 28.02 -6.17 -16.03
N ARG A 716 27.99 -4.83 -16.01
CA ARG A 716 29.15 -3.96 -16.31
C ARG A 716 29.49 -3.12 -15.07
N PRO A 717 30.76 -2.74 -14.86
CA PRO A 717 31.13 -1.94 -13.70
C PRO A 717 30.74 -0.46 -13.85
N ILE A 718 30.55 0.19 -12.70
CA ILE A 718 30.51 1.65 -12.52
C ILE A 718 31.10 1.96 -11.14
N ALA A 719 31.67 3.14 -10.94
CA ALA A 719 32.23 3.58 -9.66
C ALA A 719 31.98 5.08 -9.46
N GLY A 720 32.06 5.51 -8.21
CA GLY A 720 31.92 6.89 -7.76
C GLY A 720 31.68 6.96 -6.24
N ASP A 721 31.90 8.11 -5.63
CA ASP A 721 31.64 8.38 -4.22
C ASP A 721 30.13 8.55 -4.01
N TRP A 722 29.42 7.42 -3.91
CA TRP A 722 27.96 7.41 -3.76
C TRP A 722 27.50 7.94 -2.39
N ASN A 723 28.40 7.99 -1.41
CA ASN A 723 28.08 8.20 0.00
C ASN A 723 28.61 9.55 0.55
N GLY A 724 29.50 10.21 -0.19
CA GLY A 724 30.12 11.50 0.12
C GLY A 724 31.22 11.43 1.19
N ASP A 725 31.93 10.31 1.31
CA ASP A 725 33.03 10.15 2.27
C ASP A 725 34.42 10.44 1.69
N GLY A 726 34.50 10.81 0.41
CA GLY A 726 35.72 11.12 -0.30
C GLY A 726 36.49 9.88 -0.76
N ARG A 727 35.84 8.71 -0.83
CA ARG A 727 36.35 7.52 -1.51
C ARG A 727 35.34 7.05 -2.54
N ASP A 728 35.84 6.48 -3.62
CA ASP A 728 34.98 5.86 -4.60
C ASP A 728 34.51 4.48 -4.17
N ASP A 729 33.20 4.27 -4.36
CA ASP A 729 32.49 3.05 -4.08
C ASP A 729 32.15 2.33 -5.40
N ILE A 730 32.03 1.00 -5.33
CA ILE A 730 31.72 0.18 -6.50
C ILE A 730 30.21 0.10 -6.79
N GLY A 731 29.87 -0.17 -8.06
CA GLY A 731 28.52 -0.45 -8.49
C GLY A 731 28.48 -1.28 -9.77
N VAL A 732 27.31 -1.83 -10.09
CA VAL A 732 27.10 -2.61 -11.32
C VAL A 732 25.89 -2.15 -12.11
N LEU A 733 26.05 -2.16 -13.43
CA LEU A 733 25.00 -1.94 -14.41
C LEU A 733 24.39 -3.27 -14.83
N ARG A 734 23.09 -3.45 -14.57
CA ARG A 734 22.31 -4.64 -14.92
C ARG A 734 21.11 -4.25 -15.77
N GLY A 735 21.19 -4.52 -17.07
CA GLY A 735 20.17 -4.07 -18.03
C GLY A 735 20.13 -2.55 -18.10
N SER A 736 18.98 -1.96 -17.80
CA SER A 736 18.82 -0.50 -17.69
C SER A 736 18.76 -0.06 -16.23
N SER A 737 19.52 -0.67 -15.33
CA SER A 737 19.57 -0.26 -13.92
C SER A 737 21.00 -0.24 -13.42
N ALA A 738 21.31 0.68 -12.51
CA ALA A 738 22.52 0.65 -11.69
C ALA A 738 22.18 0.10 -10.29
N ILE A 739 23.09 -0.67 -9.72
CA ILE A 739 23.08 -1.11 -8.33
C ILE A 739 24.36 -0.57 -7.73
N VAL A 740 24.27 0.38 -6.80
CA VAL A 740 25.41 1.11 -6.24
C VAL A 740 25.57 0.82 -4.75
N ASP A 741 26.82 0.61 -4.31
CA ASP A 741 27.20 0.34 -2.92
C ASP A 741 27.20 1.62 -2.10
N THR A 742 26.01 2.04 -1.66
CA THR A 742 25.82 3.32 -0.96
C THR A 742 26.39 3.37 0.47
N ASN A 743 26.94 2.26 0.96
CA ASN A 743 27.52 2.19 2.29
C ASN A 743 28.98 1.74 2.28
N GLY A 744 29.59 1.62 1.10
CA GLY A 744 31.02 1.37 0.88
C GLY A 744 31.58 0.14 1.58
N ASP A 745 30.79 -0.91 1.81
CA ASP A 745 31.26 -2.11 2.52
C ASP A 745 31.68 -3.26 1.58
N GLY A 746 31.52 -3.07 0.27
CA GLY A 746 31.84 -4.03 -0.78
C GLY A 746 30.93 -5.25 -0.77
N ARG A 747 29.76 -5.20 -0.10
CA ARG A 747 28.84 -6.34 0.03
C ARG A 747 27.45 -5.98 -0.44
N TYR A 748 26.96 -6.76 -1.39
CA TYR A 748 25.58 -6.60 -1.84
C TYR A 748 24.54 -6.90 -0.73
N ASP A 749 23.84 -5.88 -0.26
CA ASP A 749 22.66 -5.92 0.62
C ASP A 749 21.47 -5.16 -0.02
N PRO A 750 20.42 -5.86 -0.49
CA PRO A 750 19.25 -5.22 -1.12
C PRO A 750 18.41 -4.35 -0.17
N ARG A 751 18.73 -4.29 1.13
CA ARG A 751 18.07 -3.41 2.11
C ARG A 751 18.77 -2.07 2.27
N VAL A 752 20.04 -1.99 1.92
CA VAL A 752 20.90 -0.81 2.10
C VAL A 752 21.31 -0.26 0.73
N ASP A 753 21.76 -1.13 -0.18
CA ASP A 753 22.15 -0.77 -1.54
C ASP A 753 21.00 -0.20 -2.35
N THR A 754 21.32 0.81 -3.15
CA THR A 754 20.33 1.50 -3.97
C THR A 754 20.33 0.92 -5.38
N THR A 755 19.16 0.43 -5.81
CA THR A 755 18.92 0.12 -7.24
C THR A 755 18.29 1.34 -7.90
N VAL A 756 19.00 1.91 -8.86
CA VAL A 756 18.57 3.05 -9.67
C VAL A 756 18.16 2.54 -11.05
N ALA A 757 16.88 2.66 -11.41
CA ALA A 757 16.40 2.28 -12.73
C ALA A 757 16.63 3.41 -13.74
N ALA A 758 17.49 3.17 -14.74
CA ALA A 758 17.57 3.97 -15.95
C ALA A 758 16.41 3.60 -16.90
N GLY A 759 15.60 4.60 -17.27
CA GLY A 759 14.34 4.37 -17.97
C GLY A 759 14.44 3.94 -19.45
N VAL A 760 15.64 3.88 -20.06
CA VAL A 760 15.79 3.53 -21.50
C VAL A 760 16.57 2.23 -21.73
N PRO A 761 16.00 1.28 -22.48
CA PRO A 761 16.79 0.22 -23.11
C PRO A 761 17.79 0.80 -24.13
N GLY A 762 19.08 0.50 -23.97
CA GLY A 762 20.13 0.93 -24.89
C GLY A 762 20.90 2.19 -24.48
N SER A 763 20.48 2.89 -23.42
CA SER A 763 21.29 3.97 -22.84
C SER A 763 22.48 3.43 -22.05
N THR A 764 23.57 4.19 -22.01
CA THR A 764 24.72 3.93 -21.14
C THR A 764 24.67 4.87 -19.95
N LEU A 765 24.87 4.35 -18.74
CA LEU A 765 25.03 5.19 -17.55
C LEU A 765 26.49 5.60 -17.38
N VAL A 766 26.69 6.80 -16.85
CA VAL A 766 28.00 7.39 -16.54
C VAL A 766 27.93 7.98 -15.13
N ALA A 767 29.00 7.89 -14.35
CA ALA A 767 29.08 8.46 -13.01
C ALA A 767 29.85 9.78 -13.05
N GLY A 768 29.51 10.74 -12.21
CA GLY A 768 30.30 11.95 -12.01
C GLY A 768 29.69 12.87 -10.95
N ASP A 769 30.50 13.73 -10.34
CA ASP A 769 30.02 14.83 -9.51
C ASP A 769 29.62 16.01 -10.39
N TRP A 770 28.45 15.91 -11.00
CA TRP A 770 27.91 16.96 -11.87
C TRP A 770 27.54 18.23 -11.11
N SER A 771 27.45 18.15 -9.78
CA SER A 771 26.97 19.22 -8.91
C SER A 771 28.09 19.99 -8.21
N GLY A 772 29.26 19.38 -8.06
CA GLY A 772 30.38 19.87 -7.25
C GLY A 772 30.11 19.76 -5.75
N ALA A 773 29.31 18.78 -5.34
CA ALA A 773 28.92 18.58 -3.96
C ALA A 773 29.83 17.58 -3.22
N GLY A 774 30.85 17.06 -3.88
CA GLY A 774 31.79 16.07 -3.34
C GLY A 774 31.18 14.69 -3.16
N HIS A 775 30.20 14.33 -4.01
CA HIS A 775 29.67 12.97 -4.12
C HIS A 775 29.16 12.75 -5.54
N ASP A 776 29.23 11.53 -6.05
CA ASP A 776 28.86 11.22 -7.42
C ASP A 776 27.35 11.03 -7.61
N GLN A 777 26.89 11.46 -8.78
CA GLN A 777 25.54 11.14 -9.25
C GLN A 777 25.57 10.48 -10.63
N LEU A 778 24.44 9.88 -11.00
CA LEU A 778 24.32 9.19 -12.28
C LEU A 778 23.98 10.17 -13.40
N GLY A 779 24.66 10.04 -14.53
CA GLY A 779 24.32 10.59 -15.83
C GLY A 779 23.83 9.50 -16.78
N LEU A 780 23.01 9.88 -17.75
CA LEU A 780 22.52 8.99 -18.81
C LEU A 780 22.96 9.49 -20.18
N PHE A 781 23.54 8.59 -20.97
CA PHE A 781 23.90 8.82 -22.37
C PHE A 781 23.08 7.95 -23.31
N LEU A 782 22.52 8.56 -24.36
CA LEU A 782 21.83 7.86 -25.44
C LEU A 782 22.00 8.63 -26.75
N ASP A 783 22.69 8.02 -27.72
CA ASP A 783 22.81 8.52 -29.10
C ASP A 783 23.25 9.99 -29.24
N GLY A 784 24.21 10.41 -28.41
CA GLY A 784 24.71 11.80 -28.39
C GLY A 784 23.96 12.73 -27.44
N TRP A 785 23.00 12.21 -26.66
CA TRP A 785 22.27 12.99 -25.67
C TRP A 785 22.71 12.62 -24.26
N PHE A 786 23.04 13.63 -23.46
CA PHE A 786 23.35 13.50 -22.04
C PHE A 786 22.22 14.05 -21.16
N SER A 787 21.99 13.38 -20.05
CA SER A 787 21.12 13.83 -18.97
C SER A 787 21.80 13.60 -17.63
N LEU A 788 22.19 14.69 -16.98
CA LEU A 788 22.86 14.66 -15.69
C LEU A 788 21.83 14.74 -14.57
N LEU A 789 21.88 13.80 -13.61
CA LEU A 789 20.90 13.70 -12.55
C LEU A 789 21.48 14.29 -11.26
N GLU A 790 21.20 15.56 -10.96
CA GLU A 790 21.70 16.22 -9.75
C GLU A 790 21.09 15.66 -8.45
N ASP A 791 19.99 14.90 -8.54
CA ASP A 791 19.40 14.11 -7.46
C ASP A 791 19.21 12.67 -7.98
N ASN A 792 19.79 11.64 -7.35
CA ASN A 792 19.67 10.21 -7.73
C ASN A 792 18.24 9.61 -7.59
N ARG A 793 17.20 10.46 -7.45
CA ARG A 793 15.78 10.08 -7.45
C ARG A 793 15.21 10.18 -8.88
N ILE A 794 15.37 9.14 -9.69
CA ILE A 794 14.94 9.15 -11.10
C ILE A 794 13.41 9.10 -11.27
N VAL A 795 12.88 10.03 -12.08
CA VAL A 795 11.78 9.84 -13.08
C VAL A 795 12.08 10.81 -14.25
N GLY A 796 12.10 10.41 -15.53
CA GLY A 796 12.06 11.36 -16.68
C GLY A 796 13.11 11.25 -17.83
N ILE A 797 12.69 11.40 -19.10
CA ILE A 797 13.50 11.45 -20.35
C ILE A 797 13.04 12.65 -21.23
N MET A 798 13.77 13.02 -22.30
CA MET A 798 13.62 14.03 -23.42
C MET A 798 12.34 14.82 -23.88
N PRO A 799 12.55 16.05 -24.39
CA PRO A 799 11.80 16.68 -25.50
C PRO A 799 12.44 16.45 -26.89
N GLU A 800 11.70 16.69 -27.98
CA GLU A 800 12.27 16.75 -29.35
C GLU A 800 13.31 17.87 -29.47
N VAL A 801 14.59 17.51 -29.73
CA VAL A 801 15.64 18.48 -30.07
C VAL A 801 16.26 18.13 -31.42
N LYS A 802 16.49 19.16 -32.25
CA LYS A 802 17.16 19.06 -33.54
C LYS A 802 18.63 18.68 -33.34
N LYS A 803 19.07 17.61 -34.02
CA LYS A 803 20.46 17.15 -34.05
C LYS A 803 21.42 18.30 -34.46
N GLN A 804 22.19 18.82 -33.51
CA GLN A 804 23.49 19.43 -33.74
C GLN A 804 24.49 18.50 -33.06
N GLY A 805 25.10 17.62 -33.83
CA GLY A 805 26.06 16.63 -33.32
C GLY A 805 27.49 17.06 -33.60
N VAL A 806 28.42 16.46 -32.86
CA VAL A 806 29.87 16.57 -33.10
C VAL A 806 30.18 16.19 -34.56
N PRO A 807 30.97 16.99 -35.30
CA PRO A 807 31.34 16.69 -36.69
C PRO A 807 31.89 15.26 -36.83
N THR A 808 31.50 14.54 -37.88
CA THR A 808 31.94 13.16 -38.12
C THR A 808 33.44 13.03 -38.43
N ASP A 809 34.13 14.15 -38.73
CA ASP A 809 35.50 14.18 -39.25
C ASP A 809 36.53 14.64 -38.19
N LEU A 810 36.40 14.15 -36.94
CA LEU A 810 37.29 14.52 -35.81
C LEU A 810 38.80 14.27 -36.10
N ILE A 811 39.12 13.33 -36.99
CA ILE A 811 40.51 12.99 -37.39
C ILE A 811 41.21 14.18 -38.09
N GLU A 812 40.47 15.03 -38.82
CA GLU A 812 41.03 16.16 -39.56
C GLU A 812 41.30 17.38 -38.66
N ILE A 813 40.61 17.47 -37.52
CA ILE A 813 40.76 18.55 -36.53
C ILE A 813 41.98 18.30 -35.63
N ALA A 814 42.18 17.07 -35.14
CA ALA A 814 43.32 16.70 -34.31
C ALA A 814 44.67 16.92 -35.03
N THR A 815 44.72 16.70 -36.34
CA THR A 815 45.95 16.85 -37.15
C THR A 815 46.29 18.29 -37.57
N ARG A 816 45.39 19.27 -37.36
CA ARG A 816 45.63 20.68 -37.73
C ARG A 816 46.47 21.47 -36.73
N LYS A 817 46.51 21.08 -35.44
CA LYS A 817 47.26 21.79 -34.38
C LYS A 817 48.77 21.48 -34.36
N GLU A 818 49.27 20.56 -35.19
CA GLU A 818 50.70 20.15 -35.18
C GLU A 818 51.60 20.83 -36.23
N ARG A 819 51.15 21.85 -36.98
CA ARG A 819 52.07 22.61 -37.85
C ARG A 819 52.71 23.76 -37.08
N PRO A 820 54.04 23.75 -36.81
CA PRO A 820 54.71 24.95 -36.36
C PRO A 820 54.64 25.99 -37.46
N VAL A 821 54.15 27.19 -37.11
CA VAL A 821 54.20 28.37 -37.95
C VAL A 821 55.67 28.61 -38.33
N ARG A 822 55.96 28.60 -39.64
CA ARG A 822 57.26 29.03 -40.19
C ARG A 822 57.30 30.54 -40.36
#